data_AF-A0A4U1L1Q9-F1
#
_entry.id   AF-A0A4U1L1Q9-F1
#
_cell.length_a   1.000
_cell.length_b   1.000
_cell.length_c   1.000
_cell.angle_alpha   90.00
_cell.angle_beta   90.00
_cell.angle_gamma   90.00
#
_symmetry.space_group_name_H-M   'P 1'
#
loop_
_entity.id
_entity.type
_entity.pdbx_description
1 polymer ?
#
loop_
_entity_poly.entity_id
_entity_poly.type
_entity_poly.pdbx_seq_one_letter_code
_entity_poly.pdbx_strand_id
1 'polypeptide(L)'
;MAIFTLTQEDLDGLLRLVRGESFGENLTGIRTLDGWGNNVANPGYGNTDNYFIRLTDAHYGAPIASTVPGAPPVNLGVNPIFDGLDPRAISNVIGTHEKDLLRAESGSNIFFMAFGQYFDHGLDFLAKGGSGSIAIGGPGISMAPGSNNPADLTRGAVVGWDEDGNPLHLNKTSNFIDQNQAYGSTALVGIFLRETDGSGGVGARLSMGGPDPMSPQFDLLPTLRELILDHWNNDTRFEDGDFSTTFRTYYAGLVDAGGVINAAMVPGLAADFMGSGQALLLDTNAYINLLDHVVVGDGRGNENVSLTAMHTIWARNHNFHVENLAAAGFGGDAEDLYQAAKIINEGEYQRVVFTDFADVLLGGMRGTGDHGWAGYNPEADASISHEFAAAAYRFGHSQIGDTLRILNNDGSTRDITLFDAFLNPSNAPEVFTLPLATLQAYGYNPQPGYAQIGANAVIGGIVRQAAEEVDVNVVDAVRNDLVRQPADLFAFNVARGRDVGLGTLNQVRAALDASTNPYVAEAVSHAGDLSPYLSWEDFQARNGLSDTLIAQFRAAYPDLVLSTPEAIAAFTAANPDIALVNGNTVKGIDRVDLWVGGMAEAHINGGVVGQTFWVIIHEQLDRLQEGDRFYYFDRIEDFPFYANLDGADEGFATIVERNTGLTDLASDIFQVPWGTNTAPLIRDGVADRSVVETVAFSFAVPTNAFREDNTGDTLAWSARMANGDPLPAWLSFDAATRTFSGTPPAGFVGALTVQVAVTDTFNARTSDDFVLNVASYVNRIDGTAAGERIDGTARPDQIYGFDGDDRLRGFDGDDMLLGGGGNDEVIGGAGNDQLFGGAGNDRLEGEAGNDTLYSGLGNDESRGGAGDDVIHGVDGNDRLFGDGGNDWLDGGIGIDTLSGGDGDDILIGGAGADTLTGGAGADIFRYAAGDAPRAVGTTARETITDFNALLDKLDLSAIDANTLAAGDQGFTMIGTAAFSGVAGQLRYVSGILIGDTNGDRVADLEIRLLGTPALDSSNVIL
;
A
#
# COMPACT_ATOMS: atom_id res chain seq x y z
N MET A 1 33.74 15.57 20.24
CA MET A 1 33.19 16.87 19.80
C MET A 1 34.19 17.48 18.84
N ALA A 2 33.80 17.65 17.58
CA ALA A 2 34.56 18.47 16.63
C ALA A 2 34.69 19.89 17.19
N ILE A 3 35.86 20.52 17.02
CA ILE A 3 36.13 21.87 17.54
C ILE A 3 35.74 22.85 16.43
N PHE A 4 34.67 23.62 16.62
CA PHE A 4 34.34 24.72 15.70
C PHE A 4 35.39 25.83 15.87
N THR A 5 36.31 25.93 14.91
CA THR A 5 37.51 26.76 15.06
C THR A 5 37.29 28.14 14.43
N LEU A 6 37.63 29.18 15.18
CA LEU A 6 37.59 30.58 14.75
C LEU A 6 39.00 31.18 14.79
N THR A 7 39.42 31.81 13.69
CA THR A 7 40.66 32.57 13.55
C THR A 7 40.43 34.05 13.86
N GLN A 8 41.50 34.83 14.07
CA GLN A 8 41.37 36.28 14.24
C GLN A 8 40.77 36.97 13.01
N GLU A 9 41.04 36.44 11.82
CA GLU A 9 40.46 36.93 10.57
C GLU A 9 38.94 36.75 10.54
N ASP A 10 38.44 35.62 11.07
CA ASP A 10 37.00 35.40 11.22
C ASP A 10 36.36 36.44 12.15
N LEU A 11 36.98 36.70 13.30
CA LEU A 11 36.47 37.66 14.28
C LEU A 11 36.41 39.08 13.71
N ASP A 12 37.49 39.51 13.04
CA ASP A 12 37.58 40.84 12.43
C ASP A 12 36.59 40.97 11.26
N GLY A 13 36.43 39.93 10.45
CA GLY A 13 35.50 39.89 9.33
C GLY A 13 34.03 39.91 9.76
N LEU A 14 33.66 39.11 10.75
CA LEU A 14 32.30 39.10 11.30
C LEU A 14 31.95 40.46 11.91
N LEU A 15 32.86 41.06 12.69
CA LEU A 15 32.63 42.40 13.26
C LEU A 15 32.42 43.46 12.17
N ARG A 16 33.15 43.39 11.05
CA ARG A 16 32.95 44.27 9.90
C ARG A 16 31.58 44.06 9.27
N LEU A 17 31.19 42.83 8.98
CA LEU A 17 29.88 42.53 8.38
C LEU A 17 28.72 43.04 9.25
N VAL A 18 28.78 42.80 10.55
CA VAL A 18 27.74 43.23 11.51
C VAL A 18 27.63 44.76 11.57
N ARG A 19 28.75 45.47 11.41
CA ARG A 19 28.78 46.95 11.36
C ARG A 19 28.49 47.53 9.96
N GLY A 20 28.12 46.70 8.99
CA GLY A 20 27.81 47.12 7.63
C GLY A 20 29.05 47.45 6.78
N GLU A 21 30.22 46.99 7.20
CA GLU A 21 31.47 47.12 6.45
C GLU A 21 31.71 45.85 5.62
N SER A 22 32.29 45.97 4.42
CA SER A 22 32.59 44.81 3.57
C SER A 22 33.70 43.95 4.16
N PHE A 23 33.72 42.66 3.84
CA PHE A 23 34.81 41.72 4.08
C PHE A 23 34.84 40.77 2.88
N GLY A 24 35.96 40.68 2.15
CA GLY A 24 35.98 39.95 0.87
C GLY A 24 35.04 40.55 -0.17
N GLU A 25 34.39 39.68 -0.96
CA GLU A 25 33.31 40.05 -1.88
C GLU A 25 31.91 39.98 -1.22
N ASN A 26 31.85 39.61 0.06
CA ASN A 26 30.61 39.36 0.80
C ASN A 26 29.69 40.59 0.93
N LEU A 27 28.39 40.32 0.93
CA LEU A 27 27.32 41.31 1.06
C LEU A 27 27.21 41.84 2.51
N THR A 28 27.12 43.17 2.66
CA THR A 28 27.22 43.86 3.96
C THR A 28 25.90 43.94 4.74
N GLY A 29 26.01 44.10 6.06
CA GLY A 29 24.91 44.44 6.97
C GLY A 29 24.25 43.22 7.61
N ILE A 30 23.23 43.46 8.44
CA ILE A 30 22.49 42.41 9.15
C ILE A 30 21.08 42.25 8.59
N ARG A 31 20.51 41.05 8.72
CA ARG A 31 19.11 40.78 8.36
C ARG A 31 18.20 41.33 9.45
N THR A 32 17.19 42.11 9.07
CA THR A 32 16.10 42.49 9.99
C THR A 32 15.19 41.29 10.23
N LEU A 33 14.62 41.17 11.42
CA LEU A 33 13.83 39.98 11.77
C LEU A 33 12.54 39.83 10.95
N ASP A 34 12.02 40.93 10.40
CA ASP A 34 10.88 40.92 9.50
C ASP A 34 11.26 40.63 8.03
N GLY A 35 12.55 40.47 7.72
CA GLY A 35 13.06 40.26 6.36
C GLY A 35 13.04 41.51 5.46
N TRP A 36 12.58 42.66 5.95
CA TRP A 36 12.50 43.89 5.16
C TRP A 36 13.87 44.36 4.67
N GLY A 37 13.97 44.71 3.39
CA GLY A 37 15.21 45.19 2.78
C GLY A 37 16.26 44.10 2.57
N ASN A 38 15.88 42.82 2.65
CA ASN A 38 16.70 41.74 2.11
C ASN A 38 16.94 41.98 0.61
N ASN A 39 15.85 42.05 -0.16
CA ASN A 39 15.94 42.35 -1.58
C ASN A 39 16.17 43.85 -1.80
N VAL A 40 17.27 44.19 -2.49
CA VAL A 40 17.69 45.59 -2.68
C VAL A 40 16.87 46.35 -3.71
N ALA A 41 16.32 45.65 -4.71
CA ALA A 41 15.48 46.24 -5.74
C ALA A 41 14.03 46.35 -5.28
N ASN A 42 13.57 45.36 -4.50
CA ASN A 42 12.20 45.21 -4.03
C ASN A 42 12.17 44.93 -2.51
N PRO A 43 12.33 45.94 -1.64
CA PRO A 43 12.53 45.72 -0.19
C PRO A 43 11.46 44.93 0.56
N GLY A 44 10.25 44.78 0.00
CA GLY A 44 9.18 43.96 0.58
C GLY A 44 9.18 42.49 0.13
N TYR A 45 9.98 42.08 -0.85
CA TYR A 45 9.96 40.67 -1.28
C TYR A 45 10.42 39.76 -0.14
N GLY A 46 9.58 38.79 0.23
CA GLY A 46 9.84 37.84 1.30
C GLY A 46 9.68 38.37 2.74
N ASN A 47 9.27 39.62 2.96
CA ASN A 47 9.12 40.16 4.30
C ASN A 47 7.84 39.66 5.01
N THR A 48 7.85 39.66 6.33
CA THR A 48 6.69 39.35 7.18
C THR A 48 5.51 40.27 6.90
N ASP A 49 4.28 39.78 7.05
CA ASP A 49 3.04 40.52 6.77
C ASP A 49 2.92 40.98 5.31
N ASN A 50 3.58 40.27 4.38
CA ASN A 50 3.36 40.40 2.95
C ASN A 50 2.41 39.30 2.43
N TYR A 51 1.88 39.48 1.22
CA TYR A 51 0.94 38.55 0.63
C TYR A 51 1.59 37.23 0.23
N PHE A 52 0.86 36.13 0.42
CA PHE A 52 1.16 34.91 -0.32
C PHE A 52 1.06 35.18 -1.83
N ILE A 53 2.04 34.70 -2.58
CA ILE A 53 1.99 34.74 -4.04
C ILE A 53 1.27 33.50 -4.58
N ARG A 54 1.17 33.38 -5.91
CA ARG A 54 0.60 32.22 -6.57
C ARG A 54 1.46 31.78 -7.75
N LEU A 55 1.58 30.47 -7.92
CA LEU A 55 2.16 29.87 -9.12
C LEU A 55 1.11 29.66 -10.22
N THR A 56 -0.15 29.51 -9.81
CA THR A 56 -1.28 29.18 -10.68
C THR A 56 -2.46 30.10 -10.41
N ASP A 57 -3.40 30.17 -11.34
CA ASP A 57 -4.60 31.00 -11.19
C ASP A 57 -5.43 30.57 -9.98
N ALA A 58 -6.07 31.55 -9.32
CA ALA A 58 -6.96 31.26 -8.20
C ALA A 58 -8.32 30.75 -8.71
N HIS A 59 -8.84 29.70 -8.08
CA HIS A 59 -10.10 29.09 -8.45
C HIS A 59 -11.11 29.15 -7.31
N TYR A 60 -12.12 30.01 -7.47
CA TYR A 60 -13.15 30.26 -6.47
C TYR A 60 -14.57 30.18 -7.04
N GLY A 61 -15.54 30.02 -6.14
CA GLY A 61 -16.97 30.13 -6.43
C GLY A 61 -17.51 31.55 -6.26
N ALA A 62 -18.84 31.66 -6.22
CA ALA A 62 -19.52 32.95 -6.12
C ALA A 62 -19.18 33.71 -4.80
N PRO A 63 -19.21 35.06 -4.79
CA PRO A 63 -18.92 35.84 -3.59
C PRO A 63 -19.82 35.53 -2.39
N ILE A 64 -19.23 35.45 -1.20
CA ILE A 64 -19.95 35.30 0.07
C ILE A 64 -20.32 36.69 0.59
N ALA A 65 -21.61 36.99 0.61
CA ALA A 65 -22.12 38.30 0.99
C ALA A 65 -21.77 38.67 2.45
N SER A 66 -21.41 39.93 2.66
CA SER A 66 -21.26 40.49 4.01
C SER A 66 -22.61 40.72 4.68
N THR A 67 -22.66 40.52 6.00
CA THR A 67 -23.80 40.91 6.83
C THR A 67 -23.88 42.43 7.03
N VAL A 68 -22.82 43.17 6.66
CA VAL A 68 -22.77 44.64 6.72
C VAL A 68 -23.23 45.23 5.38
N PRO A 69 -24.33 46.02 5.33
CA PRO A 69 -24.84 46.58 4.09
C PRO A 69 -23.81 47.46 3.36
N GLY A 70 -23.55 47.16 2.10
CA GLY A 70 -22.63 47.93 1.24
C GLY A 70 -21.14 47.62 1.46
N ALA A 71 -20.80 46.69 2.36
CA ALA A 71 -19.45 46.18 2.50
C ALA A 71 -19.09 45.21 1.34
N PRO A 72 -17.80 45.07 1.00
CA PRO A 72 -17.35 44.02 0.09
C PRO A 72 -17.72 42.63 0.61
N PRO A 73 -17.66 41.58 -0.26
CA PRO A 73 -17.79 40.20 0.18
C PRO A 73 -16.87 39.90 1.37
N VAL A 74 -17.26 38.95 2.24
CA VAL A 74 -16.41 38.52 3.36
C VAL A 74 -15.34 37.51 2.93
N ASN A 75 -15.62 36.78 1.84
CA ASN A 75 -14.72 35.87 1.13
C ASN A 75 -15.42 35.43 -0.20
N LEU A 76 -14.80 34.57 -1.01
CA LEU A 76 -15.43 33.86 -2.14
C LEU A 76 -15.81 32.43 -1.75
N GLY A 77 -16.81 31.88 -2.41
CA GLY A 77 -17.25 30.50 -2.22
C GLY A 77 -16.19 29.48 -2.65
N VAL A 78 -16.35 28.23 -2.23
CA VAL A 78 -15.56 27.10 -2.74
C VAL A 78 -15.86 26.94 -4.24
N ASN A 79 -14.83 26.58 -5.02
CA ASN A 79 -14.98 26.33 -6.46
C ASN A 79 -16.07 25.27 -6.73
N PRO A 80 -17.04 25.53 -7.64
CA PRO A 80 -18.10 24.57 -7.99
C PRO A 80 -17.60 23.23 -8.55
N ILE A 81 -16.33 23.09 -8.92
CA ILE A 81 -15.74 21.79 -9.28
C ILE A 81 -15.81 20.76 -8.14
N PHE A 82 -15.82 21.24 -6.90
CA PHE A 82 -15.93 20.41 -5.70
C PHE A 82 -17.38 20.20 -5.24
N ASP A 83 -18.39 20.61 -6.04
CA ASP A 83 -19.80 20.47 -5.66
C ASP A 83 -20.18 19.01 -5.36
N GLY A 84 -20.75 18.79 -4.18
CA GLY A 84 -21.13 17.45 -3.71
C GLY A 84 -19.98 16.61 -3.14
N LEU A 85 -18.75 17.14 -3.06
CA LEU A 85 -17.62 16.48 -2.38
C LEU A 85 -17.46 17.00 -0.96
N ASP A 86 -17.36 16.07 -0.01
CA ASP A 86 -17.10 16.37 1.40
C ASP A 86 -15.66 15.96 1.77
N PRO A 87 -14.84 16.85 2.38
CA PRO A 87 -13.45 16.54 2.74
C PRO A 87 -13.30 15.30 3.65
N ARG A 88 -14.23 15.09 4.60
CA ARG A 88 -14.22 13.91 5.47
C ARG A 88 -14.63 12.65 4.74
N ALA A 89 -15.58 12.73 3.81
CA ALA A 89 -15.93 11.60 2.96
C ALA A 89 -14.73 11.15 2.11
N ILE A 90 -13.96 12.09 1.54
CA ILE A 90 -12.73 11.79 0.80
C ILE A 90 -11.70 11.13 1.72
N SER A 91 -11.44 11.73 2.89
CA SER A 91 -10.56 11.15 3.91
C SER A 91 -10.97 9.73 4.25
N ASN A 92 -12.25 9.44 4.52
CA ASN A 92 -12.73 8.11 4.89
C ASN A 92 -12.50 7.05 3.79
N VAL A 93 -12.61 7.45 2.52
CA VAL A 93 -12.49 6.52 1.37
C VAL A 93 -11.03 6.25 1.00
N ILE A 94 -10.21 7.30 0.96
CA ILE A 94 -8.82 7.22 0.48
C ILE A 94 -7.83 7.18 1.63
N GLY A 95 -8.02 8.03 2.64
CA GLY A 95 -7.02 8.31 3.66
C GLY A 95 -6.89 7.26 4.77
N THR A 96 -7.61 6.14 4.68
CA THR A 96 -7.64 5.14 5.75
C THR A 96 -6.46 4.22 5.68
N HIS A 97 -5.51 4.40 6.61
CA HIS A 97 -4.46 3.43 6.87
C HIS A 97 -5.09 2.12 7.40
N GLU A 98 -5.06 1.03 6.62
CA GLU A 98 -5.59 -0.24 7.11
C GLU A 98 -4.75 -0.72 8.31
N LYS A 99 -5.42 -1.23 9.34
CA LYS A 99 -4.80 -1.61 10.63
C LYS A 99 -3.66 -2.65 10.48
N ASP A 100 -3.65 -3.38 9.37
CA ASP A 100 -2.69 -4.44 9.06
C ASP A 100 -1.86 -4.15 7.78
N LEU A 101 -2.00 -2.95 7.19
CA LEU A 101 -1.11 -2.51 6.11
C LEU A 101 0.27 -2.29 6.73
N LEU A 102 1.28 -2.97 6.19
CA LEU A 102 2.67 -2.77 6.60
C LEU A 102 3.01 -1.31 6.34
N ARG A 103 3.62 -0.66 7.32
CA ARG A 103 4.24 0.66 7.13
C ARG A 103 5.20 0.56 5.97
N ALA A 104 5.01 1.38 4.96
CA ALA A 104 6.04 1.56 3.96
C ALA A 104 7.06 2.55 4.57
N GLU A 105 8.34 2.19 4.56
CA GLU A 105 9.40 2.99 5.18
C GLU A 105 9.97 3.95 4.12
N SER A 106 9.72 5.24 4.27
CA SER A 106 10.05 6.30 3.28
C SER A 106 11.54 6.54 3.02
N GLY A 107 12.41 5.68 3.56
CA GLY A 107 13.85 5.92 3.69
C GLY A 107 14.22 7.01 4.70
N SER A 108 13.26 7.82 5.16
CA SER A 108 13.46 8.89 6.14
C SER A 108 12.99 8.49 7.54
N ASN A 109 13.42 9.26 8.55
CA ASN A 109 13.04 9.06 9.95
C ASN A 109 12.13 10.19 10.47
N ILE A 110 11.57 10.02 11.67
CA ILE A 110 10.72 11.04 12.32
C ILE A 110 11.49 12.34 12.60
N PHE A 111 12.82 12.30 12.67
CA PHE A 111 13.64 13.51 12.77
C PHE A 111 13.57 14.36 11.48
N PHE A 112 13.54 13.73 10.29
CA PHE A 112 13.26 14.41 9.01
C PHE A 112 11.89 15.09 9.02
N MET A 113 10.85 14.40 9.47
CA MET A 113 9.49 14.99 9.58
C MET A 113 9.46 16.16 10.58
N ALA A 114 10.07 16.02 11.75
CA ALA A 114 10.12 17.10 12.75
C ALA A 114 10.94 18.32 12.28
N PHE A 115 12.04 18.09 11.55
CA PHE A 115 12.79 19.19 10.94
C PHE A 115 12.01 19.83 9.78
N GLY A 116 11.32 19.03 8.95
CA GLY A 116 10.45 19.52 7.89
C GLY A 116 9.35 20.44 8.44
N GLN A 117 8.75 20.08 9.58
CA GLN A 117 7.80 20.94 10.29
C GLN A 117 8.46 22.22 10.82
N TYR A 118 9.64 22.11 11.44
CA TYR A 118 10.38 23.29 11.89
C TYR A 118 10.67 24.24 10.71
N PHE A 119 11.06 23.69 9.56
CA PHE A 119 11.33 24.44 8.34
C PHE A 119 10.07 25.15 7.80
N ASP A 120 8.95 24.43 7.65
CA ASP A 120 7.64 25.00 7.28
C ASP A 120 7.28 26.19 8.17
N HIS A 121 7.44 26.03 9.49
CA HIS A 121 7.07 27.05 10.45
C HIS A 121 7.87 28.35 10.35
N GLY A 122 9.04 28.32 9.70
CA GLY A 122 9.78 29.54 9.40
C GLY A 122 9.59 30.08 8.00
N LEU A 123 8.80 29.43 7.16
CA LEU A 123 8.47 29.94 5.85
C LEU A 123 7.08 30.52 5.82
N ASP A 124 6.09 29.84 6.43
CA ASP A 124 4.73 30.32 6.39
C ASP A 124 3.88 30.14 7.65
N PHE A 125 2.97 31.09 7.80
CA PHE A 125 1.86 31.06 8.74
C PHE A 125 0.67 31.87 8.19
N LEU A 126 -0.38 31.14 7.78
CA LEU A 126 -1.67 31.73 7.43
C LEU A 126 -2.55 31.90 8.67
N ALA A 127 -2.75 33.15 9.09
CA ALA A 127 -3.64 33.46 10.20
C ALA A 127 -5.10 33.07 9.92
N LYS A 128 -5.78 32.52 10.93
CA LYS A 128 -7.24 32.22 10.90
C LYS A 128 -8.03 33.53 11.10
N GLY A 129 -9.21 33.66 10.47
CA GLY A 129 -9.98 34.90 10.50
C GLY A 129 -11.51 34.77 10.55
N GLY A 130 -12.21 35.92 10.53
CA GLY A 130 -13.67 36.04 10.61
C GLY A 130 -14.43 35.79 9.29
N SER A 131 -13.76 35.19 8.29
CA SER A 131 -14.27 34.98 6.93
C SER A 131 -15.16 33.74 6.78
N GLY A 132 -15.63 33.19 7.90
CA GLY A 132 -16.49 32.00 7.97
C GLY A 132 -15.72 30.69 8.14
N SER A 133 -16.41 29.58 7.90
CA SER A 133 -15.84 28.23 7.94
C SER A 133 -16.15 27.45 6.65
N ILE A 134 -15.33 26.44 6.36
CA ILE A 134 -15.65 25.39 5.39
C ILE A 134 -16.11 24.17 6.18
N ALA A 135 -17.31 23.69 5.83
CA ALA A 135 -17.93 22.55 6.49
C ALA A 135 -17.14 21.26 6.22
N ILE A 136 -16.97 20.43 7.24
CA ILE A 136 -16.38 19.10 7.14
C ILE A 136 -17.32 18.08 7.80
N GLY A 137 -17.72 17.04 7.05
CA GLY A 137 -18.65 16.02 7.54
C GLY A 137 -20.13 16.40 7.39
N GLY A 138 -20.45 17.40 6.56
CA GLY A 138 -21.82 17.84 6.24
C GLY A 138 -22.35 19.06 7.03
N PRO A 139 -23.52 19.61 6.67
CA PRO A 139 -23.98 20.91 7.20
C PRO A 139 -24.51 20.87 8.64
N GLY A 140 -23.99 21.72 9.53
CA GLY A 140 -24.69 22.21 10.73
C GLY A 140 -24.67 21.33 11.99
N ILE A 141 -23.67 20.46 12.16
CA ILE A 141 -23.63 19.51 13.28
C ILE A 141 -22.71 20.05 14.40
N SER A 142 -23.27 20.74 15.40
CA SER A 142 -22.56 21.06 16.65
C SER A 142 -22.75 19.93 17.65
N MET A 143 -21.71 19.19 18.08
CA MET A 143 -21.87 18.15 19.11
C MET A 143 -20.68 17.89 20.05
N ALA A 144 -21.03 17.17 21.12
CA ALA A 144 -20.31 16.93 22.35
C ALA A 144 -19.05 16.04 22.19
N PRO A 145 -18.12 16.06 23.18
CA PRO A 145 -16.92 15.23 23.15
C PRO A 145 -17.25 13.74 22.92
N GLY A 146 -16.60 13.12 21.93
CA GLY A 146 -16.78 11.70 21.60
C GLY A 146 -17.67 11.39 20.39
N SER A 147 -18.11 12.39 19.60
CA SER A 147 -18.71 12.13 18.28
C SER A 147 -17.63 11.98 17.19
N ASN A 148 -17.74 10.96 16.32
CA ASN A 148 -16.83 10.64 15.21
C ASN A 148 -16.82 11.67 14.03
N ASN A 149 -17.23 12.93 14.25
CA ASN A 149 -17.29 13.95 13.19
C ASN A 149 -16.18 15.01 13.40
N PRO A 150 -15.33 15.27 12.39
CA PRO A 150 -14.26 16.26 12.50
C PRO A 150 -14.77 17.70 12.61
N ALA A 151 -13.98 18.58 13.24
CA ALA A 151 -14.26 20.01 13.31
C ALA A 151 -14.23 20.70 11.93
N ASP A 152 -15.07 21.74 11.75
CA ASP A 152 -15.08 22.58 10.55
C ASP A 152 -13.79 23.41 10.44
N LEU A 153 -13.32 23.64 9.20
CA LEU A 153 -12.15 24.48 8.96
C LEU A 153 -12.51 25.97 9.12
N THR A 154 -11.85 26.67 10.04
CA THR A 154 -11.90 28.14 10.08
C THR A 154 -11.08 28.72 8.92
N ARG A 155 -11.71 29.56 8.10
CA ARG A 155 -11.08 30.13 6.89
C ARG A 155 -9.93 31.08 7.22
N GLY A 156 -9.01 31.22 6.27
CA GLY A 156 -7.91 32.18 6.34
C GLY A 156 -8.43 33.61 6.48
N ALA A 157 -7.65 34.46 7.15
CA ALA A 157 -7.97 35.87 7.29
C ALA A 157 -7.80 36.60 5.95
N VAL A 158 -8.90 37.12 5.41
CA VAL A 158 -8.87 37.96 4.21
C VAL A 158 -8.59 39.40 4.62
N VAL A 159 -7.49 39.95 4.14
CA VAL A 159 -7.07 41.34 4.44
C VAL A 159 -7.35 42.32 3.30
N GLY A 160 -7.63 41.79 2.11
CA GLY A 160 -7.83 42.58 0.91
C GLY A 160 -8.28 41.74 -0.27
N TRP A 161 -8.32 42.39 -1.44
CA TRP A 161 -8.72 41.80 -2.71
C TRP A 161 -7.74 42.28 -3.78
N ASP A 162 -7.30 41.37 -4.67
CA ASP A 162 -6.45 41.73 -5.80
C ASP A 162 -7.26 42.39 -6.95
N GLU A 163 -6.59 42.71 -8.06
CA GLU A 163 -7.21 43.36 -9.21
C GLU A 163 -8.28 42.50 -9.91
N ASP A 164 -8.14 41.18 -9.81
CA ASP A 164 -9.07 40.18 -10.36
C ASP A 164 -10.20 39.83 -9.39
N GLY A 165 -10.16 40.39 -8.17
CA GLY A 165 -11.16 40.19 -7.13
C GLY A 165 -10.97 38.91 -6.31
N ASN A 166 -9.77 38.35 -6.27
CA ASN A 166 -9.43 37.22 -5.40
C ASN A 166 -9.05 37.70 -3.99
N PRO A 167 -9.36 36.91 -2.95
CA PRO A 167 -8.97 37.23 -1.58
C PRO A 167 -7.44 37.24 -1.40
N LEU A 168 -6.94 38.26 -0.72
CA LEU A 168 -5.54 38.37 -0.30
C LEU A 168 -5.36 37.92 1.14
N HIS A 169 -4.30 37.15 1.38
CA HIS A 169 -3.91 36.63 2.69
C HIS A 169 -2.48 37.05 3.00
N LEU A 170 -2.22 37.44 4.26
CA LEU A 170 -0.86 37.75 4.71
C LEU A 170 -0.17 36.48 5.20
N ASN A 171 1.11 36.34 4.85
CA ASN A 171 2.01 35.46 5.53
C ASN A 171 2.56 36.15 6.79
N LYS A 172 2.46 35.49 7.93
CA LYS A 172 2.84 36.05 9.24
C LYS A 172 4.30 35.79 9.64
N THR A 173 5.08 35.12 8.81
CA THR A 173 6.51 34.83 9.03
C THR A 173 7.37 35.60 8.02
N SER A 174 8.65 35.81 8.32
CA SER A 174 9.60 36.14 7.25
C SER A 174 9.73 34.91 6.35
N ASN A 175 9.82 35.10 5.04
CA ASN A 175 9.78 33.97 4.12
C ASN A 175 11.17 33.35 3.90
N PHE A 176 12.21 33.91 4.50
CA PHE A 176 13.58 33.46 4.29
C PHE A 176 13.94 32.29 5.22
N ILE A 177 14.95 31.53 4.82
CA ILE A 177 15.52 30.45 5.62
C ILE A 177 16.46 31.09 6.65
N ASP A 178 15.90 31.83 7.60
CA ASP A 178 16.61 32.78 8.47
C ASP A 178 16.45 32.51 9.97
N GLN A 179 15.88 31.34 10.31
CA GLN A 179 15.62 30.94 11.69
C GLN A 179 14.73 31.91 12.47
N ASN A 180 13.75 32.56 11.84
CA ASN A 180 12.71 33.29 12.57
C ASN A 180 12.00 32.41 13.63
N GLN A 181 12.09 31.08 13.54
CA GLN A 181 11.64 30.12 14.55
C GLN A 181 12.42 30.23 15.88
N ALA A 182 13.68 30.68 15.84
CA ALA A 182 14.53 30.93 17.00
C ALA A 182 14.57 32.42 17.38
N TYR A 183 14.51 33.32 16.39
CA TYR A 183 14.73 34.75 16.58
C TYR A 183 13.46 35.61 16.58
N GLY A 184 12.34 35.06 16.14
CA GLY A 184 11.09 35.80 15.89
C GLY A 184 11.08 36.52 14.56
N SER A 185 9.88 36.86 14.09
CA SER A 185 9.65 37.61 12.84
C SER A 185 9.49 39.13 13.05
N THR A 186 9.71 39.64 14.26
CA THR A 186 9.68 41.08 14.61
C THR A 186 10.74 41.42 15.66
N ALA A 187 11.21 42.68 15.67
CA ALA A 187 12.20 43.14 16.64
C ALA A 187 11.74 42.98 18.09
N LEU A 188 10.46 43.25 18.37
CA LEU A 188 9.90 43.15 19.73
C LEU A 188 9.94 41.72 20.26
N VAL A 189 9.55 40.73 19.44
CA VAL A 189 9.64 39.32 19.82
C VAL A 189 11.10 38.90 19.96
N GLY A 190 11.99 39.31 19.06
CA GLY A 190 13.41 38.98 19.15
C GLY A 190 14.09 39.52 20.43
N ILE A 191 13.71 40.72 20.90
CA ILE A 191 14.16 41.25 22.19
C ILE A 191 13.62 40.40 23.35
N PHE A 192 12.36 39.94 23.26
CA PHE A 192 11.73 39.13 24.31
C PHE A 192 12.32 37.72 24.44
N LEU A 193 12.98 37.23 23.38
CA LEU A 193 13.62 35.91 23.36
C LEU A 193 15.08 35.93 23.82
N ARG A 194 15.66 37.11 24.05
CA ARG A 194 17.07 37.27 24.48
C ARG A 194 17.17 37.34 25.99
N GLU A 195 18.30 36.87 26.51
CA GLU A 195 18.62 37.05 27.93
C GLU A 195 18.72 38.55 28.26
N THR A 196 18.32 38.97 29.45
CA THR A 196 18.52 40.36 29.88
C THR A 196 19.95 40.61 30.36
N ASP A 197 20.42 41.85 30.23
CA ASP A 197 21.79 42.24 30.65
C ASP A 197 21.88 42.67 32.14
N GLY A 198 20.78 42.59 32.89
CA GLY A 198 20.71 43.04 34.28
C GLY A 198 20.60 44.56 34.48
N SER A 199 20.58 45.35 33.40
CA SER A 199 20.66 46.82 33.42
C SER A 199 19.64 47.53 32.52
N GLY A 200 18.60 46.81 32.10
CA GLY A 200 17.51 47.31 31.27
C GLY A 200 17.69 47.07 29.77
N GLY A 201 18.78 46.43 29.35
CA GLY A 201 19.01 45.96 27.99
C GLY A 201 18.93 44.43 27.88
N VAL A 202 19.46 43.92 26.76
CA VAL A 202 19.54 42.49 26.44
C VAL A 202 20.97 42.08 26.14
N GLY A 203 21.31 40.85 26.51
CA GLY A 203 22.59 40.22 26.26
C GLY A 203 22.70 39.62 24.86
N ALA A 204 23.76 38.85 24.64
CA ALA A 204 24.06 38.25 23.34
C ALA A 204 23.42 36.88 23.14
N ARG A 205 22.91 36.23 24.19
CA ARG A 205 22.34 34.88 24.12
C ARG A 205 20.82 34.92 23.96
N LEU A 206 20.28 33.85 23.40
CA LEU A 206 18.87 33.51 23.55
C LEU A 206 18.62 33.00 24.98
N SER A 207 17.51 33.42 25.56
CA SER A 207 17.07 33.01 26.89
C SER A 207 16.86 31.50 26.94
N MET A 208 17.31 30.88 28.04
CA MET A 208 17.10 29.47 28.34
C MET A 208 16.38 29.32 29.68
N GLY A 209 15.65 28.22 29.84
CA GLY A 209 14.95 27.83 31.06
C GLY A 209 15.80 26.97 32.00
N GLY A 210 15.17 25.97 32.62
CA GLY A 210 15.85 25.02 33.52
C GLY A 210 16.64 23.92 32.80
N PRO A 211 17.41 23.09 33.54
CA PRO A 211 18.25 22.04 32.98
C PRO A 211 17.44 20.96 32.25
N ASP A 212 18.00 20.43 31.17
CA ASP A 212 17.47 19.29 30.43
C ASP A 212 17.53 18.02 31.32
N PRO A 213 16.38 17.38 31.62
CA PRO A 213 16.33 16.23 32.52
C PRO A 213 17.23 15.06 32.12
N MET A 214 17.51 14.93 30.82
CA MET A 214 18.26 13.82 30.23
C MET A 214 19.69 14.20 29.87
N SER A 215 20.01 15.49 29.89
CA SER A 215 21.35 16.01 29.60
C SER A 215 21.61 17.28 30.41
N PRO A 216 21.78 17.18 31.76
CA PRO A 216 21.72 18.33 32.67
C PRO A 216 22.80 19.40 32.49
N GLN A 217 23.77 19.17 31.60
CA GLN A 217 24.75 20.18 31.16
C GLN A 217 24.18 21.18 30.14
N PHE A 218 22.98 20.93 29.61
CA PHE A 218 22.25 21.83 28.73
C PHE A 218 20.93 22.25 29.38
N ASP A 219 20.40 23.40 28.96
CA ASP A 219 19.12 23.94 29.44
C ASP A 219 18.01 23.79 28.39
N LEU A 220 16.76 23.63 28.82
CA LEU A 220 15.57 23.66 27.96
C LEU A 220 15.24 25.11 27.57
N LEU A 221 14.34 25.26 26.59
CA LEU A 221 13.78 26.57 26.26
C LEU A 221 12.95 27.15 27.43
N PRO A 222 12.86 28.48 27.55
CA PRO A 222 12.17 29.13 28.65
C PRO A 222 10.65 29.08 28.46
N THR A 223 9.95 29.03 29.58
CA THR A 223 8.50 29.23 29.64
C THR A 223 8.13 30.71 29.55
N LEU A 224 6.88 31.02 29.18
CA LEU A 224 6.37 32.39 29.18
C LEU A 224 6.50 33.05 30.57
N ARG A 225 6.34 32.27 31.64
CA ARG A 225 6.55 32.71 33.02
C ARG A 225 7.97 33.23 33.24
N GLU A 226 8.96 32.47 32.81
CA GLU A 226 10.38 32.79 33.01
C GLU A 226 10.74 34.07 32.25
N LEU A 227 10.33 34.18 30.99
CA LEU A 227 10.57 35.39 30.18
C LEU A 227 9.89 36.64 30.76
N ILE A 228 8.61 36.53 31.15
CA ILE A 228 7.89 37.66 31.77
C ILE A 228 8.62 38.12 33.03
N LEU A 229 9.04 37.19 33.90
CA LEU A 229 9.70 37.54 35.16
C LEU A 229 11.08 38.13 34.92
N ASP A 230 11.86 37.61 33.96
CA ASP A 230 13.19 38.15 33.65
C ASP A 230 13.10 39.58 33.12
N HIS A 231 12.30 39.82 32.09
CA HIS A 231 12.10 41.16 31.54
C HIS A 231 11.43 42.11 32.52
N TRP A 232 10.51 41.63 33.35
CA TRP A 232 9.91 42.43 34.41
C TRP A 232 10.94 42.84 35.46
N ASN A 233 11.78 41.92 35.94
CA ASN A 233 12.75 42.21 36.99
C ASN A 233 13.82 43.20 36.54
N ASN A 234 14.18 43.14 35.26
CA ASN A 234 15.20 44.01 34.66
C ASN A 234 14.63 45.28 34.00
N ASP A 235 13.30 45.41 33.91
CA ASP A 235 12.58 46.51 33.25
C ASP A 235 13.13 46.79 31.85
N THR A 236 13.27 45.72 31.07
CA THR A 236 13.94 45.73 29.77
C THR A 236 13.30 46.72 28.81
N ARG A 237 14.13 47.42 28.05
CA ARG A 237 13.75 48.34 26.98
C ARG A 237 13.48 47.57 25.68
N PHE A 238 12.32 47.84 25.09
CA PHE A 238 11.86 47.28 23.83
C PHE A 238 11.79 48.39 22.79
N GLU A 239 12.38 48.15 21.62
CA GLU A 239 12.49 49.14 20.54
C GLU A 239 12.24 48.46 19.19
N ASP A 240 11.48 49.14 18.33
CA ASP A 240 11.22 48.73 16.95
C ASP A 240 10.87 49.97 16.11
N GLY A 241 11.77 50.38 15.22
CA GLY A 241 11.66 51.65 14.50
C GLY A 241 11.51 52.84 15.46
N ASP A 242 10.39 53.58 15.33
CA ASP A 242 10.05 54.72 16.20
C ASP A 242 9.40 54.29 17.55
N PHE A 243 9.02 53.02 17.70
CA PHE A 243 8.46 52.50 18.94
C PHE A 243 9.57 52.27 19.97
N SER A 244 9.38 52.77 21.20
CA SER A 244 10.35 52.61 22.28
C SER A 244 9.67 52.74 23.65
N THR A 245 9.78 51.72 24.50
CA THR A 245 9.20 51.70 25.85
C THR A 245 9.95 50.70 26.74
N THR A 246 9.66 50.68 28.05
CA THR A 246 10.13 49.60 28.94
C THR A 246 9.02 48.60 29.21
N PHE A 247 9.41 47.37 29.54
CA PHE A 247 8.47 46.26 29.77
C PHE A 247 7.44 46.59 30.87
N ARG A 248 7.87 47.19 32.00
CA ARG A 248 6.95 47.59 33.08
C ARG A 248 6.04 48.74 32.68
N THR A 249 6.53 49.65 31.83
CA THR A 249 5.75 50.81 31.38
C THR A 249 4.62 50.37 30.46
N TYR A 250 4.91 49.49 29.50
CA TYR A 250 3.92 48.98 28.56
C TYR A 250 2.91 48.06 29.25
N TYR A 251 3.39 47.10 30.03
CA TYR A 251 2.57 46.12 30.74
C TYR A 251 2.30 46.52 32.20
N ALA A 252 1.94 47.79 32.44
CA ALA A 252 1.69 48.29 33.78
C ALA A 252 0.63 47.44 34.52
N GLY A 253 1.02 46.88 35.68
CA GLY A 253 0.17 45.99 36.47
C GLY A 253 0.21 44.51 36.09
N LEU A 254 1.11 44.10 35.19
CA LEU A 254 1.30 42.70 34.82
C LEU A 254 1.87 41.85 35.96
N VAL A 255 2.79 42.37 36.77
CA VAL A 255 3.33 41.65 37.93
C VAL A 255 3.14 42.50 39.18
N ASP A 256 2.64 41.90 40.26
CA ASP A 256 2.44 42.60 41.52
C ASP A 256 3.72 42.71 42.37
N ALA A 257 3.64 43.38 43.52
CA ALA A 257 4.78 43.57 44.42
C ALA A 257 5.32 42.26 45.03
N GLY A 258 4.56 41.15 44.95
CA GLY A 258 4.96 39.82 45.38
C GLY A 258 5.54 38.95 44.27
N GLY A 259 5.67 39.47 43.04
CA GLY A 259 6.14 38.70 41.89
C GLY A 259 5.06 37.84 41.24
N VAL A 260 3.77 38.05 41.57
CA VAL A 260 2.66 37.27 40.99
C VAL A 260 2.22 37.91 39.68
N ILE A 261 2.18 37.11 38.61
CA ILE A 261 1.72 37.55 37.29
C ILE A 261 0.19 37.63 37.28
N ASN A 262 -0.35 38.75 36.79
CA ASN A 262 -1.76 39.01 36.59
C ASN A 262 -2.30 38.19 35.42
N ALA A 263 -2.93 37.05 35.74
CA ALA A 263 -3.48 36.12 34.76
C ALA A 263 -4.48 36.75 33.77
N ALA A 264 -5.14 37.87 34.11
CA ALA A 264 -6.08 38.53 33.21
C ALA A 264 -5.41 39.25 32.03
N MET A 265 -4.11 39.58 32.15
CA MET A 265 -3.35 40.27 31.09
C MET A 265 -2.63 39.29 30.15
N VAL A 266 -2.38 38.06 30.61
CA VAL A 266 -1.57 37.06 29.89
C VAL A 266 -2.14 36.69 28.52
N PRO A 267 -3.46 36.43 28.34
CA PRO A 267 -3.99 36.07 27.02
C PRO A 267 -3.79 37.17 25.97
N GLY A 268 -3.94 38.45 26.35
CA GLY A 268 -3.72 39.57 25.43
C GLY A 268 -2.26 39.74 25.07
N LEU A 269 -1.35 39.61 26.05
CA LEU A 269 0.09 39.63 25.82
C LEU A 269 0.54 38.49 24.89
N ALA A 270 0.02 37.28 25.09
CA ALA A 270 0.42 36.11 24.32
C ALA A 270 -0.13 36.11 22.89
N ALA A 271 -1.32 36.69 22.67
CA ALA A 271 -1.97 36.73 21.35
C ALA A 271 -1.44 37.84 20.43
N ASP A 272 -0.94 38.94 21.00
CA ASP A 272 -0.38 40.07 20.26
C ASP A 272 0.69 40.76 21.12
N PHE A 273 1.95 40.35 20.96
CA PHE A 273 3.03 40.83 21.80
C PHE A 273 3.36 42.29 21.49
N MET A 274 3.13 43.16 22.48
CA MET A 274 3.36 44.60 22.41
C MET A 274 2.69 45.33 21.21
N GLY A 275 1.66 44.74 20.61
CA GLY A 275 0.99 45.29 19.43
C GLY A 275 1.76 45.05 18.12
N SER A 276 2.71 44.11 18.12
CA SER A 276 3.50 43.73 16.94
C SER A 276 2.68 42.99 15.88
N GLY A 277 1.48 42.52 16.20
CA GLY A 277 0.69 41.63 15.34
C GLY A 277 1.17 40.18 15.34
N GLN A 278 2.17 39.83 16.19
CA GLN A 278 2.71 38.48 16.34
C GLN A 278 2.26 37.85 17.67
N ALA A 279 1.82 36.60 17.59
CA ALA A 279 1.46 35.80 18.75
C ALA A 279 2.67 35.04 19.29
N LEU A 280 2.90 35.09 20.59
CA LEU A 280 3.92 34.27 21.27
C LEU A 280 3.50 32.81 21.42
N LEU A 281 2.18 32.56 21.54
CA LEU A 281 1.61 31.24 21.78
C LEU A 281 0.32 31.10 20.96
N LEU A 282 0.33 30.16 20.02
CA LEU A 282 -0.82 29.78 19.18
C LEU A 282 -1.34 28.40 19.60
N ASP A 283 -0.45 27.41 19.67
CA ASP A 283 -0.79 26.03 19.97
C ASP A 283 -0.61 25.74 21.45
N THR A 284 -1.72 25.78 22.19
CA THR A 284 -1.70 25.67 23.66
C THR A 284 -2.69 24.63 24.17
N ASN A 285 -2.32 24.00 25.28
CA ASN A 285 -3.19 23.08 25.98
C ASN A 285 -4.16 23.85 26.89
N ALA A 286 -5.47 23.73 26.62
CA ALA A 286 -6.50 24.46 27.35
C ALA A 286 -6.55 24.16 28.86
N TYR A 287 -5.95 23.05 29.33
CA TYR A 287 -5.88 22.68 30.74
C TYR A 287 -4.59 23.14 31.44
N ILE A 288 -3.59 23.60 30.69
CA ILE A 288 -2.32 24.09 31.23
C ILE A 288 -2.35 25.62 31.22
N ASN A 289 -1.79 26.22 32.26
CA ASN A 289 -1.66 27.66 32.34
C ASN A 289 -0.79 28.18 31.19
N LEU A 290 -1.24 29.23 30.47
CA LEU A 290 -0.47 29.84 29.38
C LEU A 290 0.96 30.22 29.80
N LEU A 291 1.15 30.57 31.06
CA LEU A 291 2.46 30.90 31.62
C LEU A 291 3.47 29.75 31.58
N ASP A 292 3.01 28.50 31.53
CA ASP A 292 3.86 27.31 31.65
C ASP A 292 4.06 26.60 30.29
N HIS A 293 3.77 27.30 29.19
CA HIS A 293 4.14 26.90 27.83
C HIS A 293 5.50 27.49 27.45
N VAL A 294 6.24 26.79 26.60
CA VAL A 294 7.53 27.24 26.06
C VAL A 294 7.31 28.41 25.10
N VAL A 295 8.20 29.40 25.06
CA VAL A 295 8.12 30.49 24.07
C VAL A 295 9.34 30.43 23.17
N VAL A 296 9.10 30.52 21.86
CA VAL A 296 10.09 30.53 20.79
C VAL A 296 9.76 31.63 19.79
N GLY A 297 10.53 31.75 18.71
CA GLY A 297 10.28 32.75 17.65
C GLY A 297 8.99 32.55 16.86
N ASP A 298 8.45 31.33 16.86
CA ASP A 298 7.19 30.95 16.22
C ASP A 298 6.14 30.52 17.26
N GLY A 299 4.91 31.01 17.12
CA GLY A 299 3.83 30.76 18.08
C GLY A 299 3.37 29.29 18.16
N ARG A 300 3.74 28.43 17.21
CA ARG A 300 3.35 27.02 17.15
C ARG A 300 4.37 26.08 17.82
N GLY A 301 5.44 26.60 18.42
CA GLY A 301 6.52 25.78 18.99
C GLY A 301 6.14 24.76 20.08
N ASN A 302 4.91 24.78 20.60
CA ASN A 302 4.39 23.80 21.57
C ASN A 302 3.46 22.76 20.95
N GLU A 303 3.25 22.79 19.63
CA GLU A 303 2.32 21.89 18.93
C GLU A 303 2.60 20.45 19.31
N ASN A 304 3.87 20.01 19.20
CA ASN A 304 4.31 18.71 19.70
C ASN A 304 5.74 18.77 20.27
N VAL A 305 6.08 17.81 21.13
CA VAL A 305 7.37 17.78 21.82
C VAL A 305 8.59 17.60 20.90
N SER A 306 8.42 17.01 19.70
CA SER A 306 9.51 16.87 18.73
C SER A 306 9.87 18.18 18.04
N LEU A 307 8.86 18.99 17.71
CA LEU A 307 9.06 20.36 17.25
C LEU A 307 9.72 21.22 18.34
N THR A 308 9.23 21.17 19.58
CA THR A 308 9.84 21.91 20.71
C THR A 308 11.31 21.52 20.93
N ALA A 309 11.63 20.22 20.78
CA ALA A 309 13.01 19.76 20.84
C ALA A 309 13.86 20.34 19.71
N MET A 310 13.34 20.43 18.47
CA MET A 310 14.04 21.02 17.33
C MET A 310 14.35 22.51 17.54
N HIS A 311 13.38 23.30 18.04
CA HIS A 311 13.62 24.69 18.44
C HIS A 311 14.73 24.79 19.50
N THR A 312 14.77 23.84 20.43
CA THR A 312 15.78 23.83 21.49
C THR A 312 17.18 23.61 20.94
N ILE A 313 17.35 22.75 19.93
CA ILE A 313 18.65 22.52 19.28
C ILE A 313 19.19 23.81 18.67
N TRP A 314 18.37 24.53 17.90
CA TRP A 314 18.81 25.75 17.21
C TRP A 314 19.05 26.93 18.14
N ALA A 315 18.25 27.07 19.21
CA ALA A 315 18.48 28.08 20.23
C ALA A 315 19.79 27.81 21.02
N ARG A 316 20.04 26.55 21.40
CA ARG A 316 21.32 26.15 22.00
C ARG A 316 22.48 26.39 21.05
N ASN A 317 22.30 26.15 19.75
CA ASN A 317 23.35 26.32 18.76
C ASN A 317 23.79 27.78 18.60
N HIS A 318 22.84 28.72 18.65
CA HIS A 318 23.16 30.14 18.73
C HIS A 318 24.02 30.45 19.96
N ASN A 319 23.60 29.95 21.14
CA ASN A 319 24.32 30.20 22.39
C ASN A 319 25.72 29.56 22.39
N PHE A 320 25.90 28.40 21.77
CA PHE A 320 27.20 27.78 21.53
C PHE A 320 28.12 28.74 20.74
N HIS A 321 27.62 29.36 19.67
CA HIS A 321 28.41 30.30 18.87
C HIS A 321 28.71 31.60 19.62
N VAL A 322 27.78 32.13 20.41
CA VAL A 322 28.04 33.27 21.31
C VAL A 322 29.21 32.96 22.25
N GLU A 323 29.20 31.79 22.87
CA GLU A 323 30.26 31.35 23.78
C GLU A 323 31.60 31.16 23.06
N ASN A 324 31.57 30.56 21.87
CA ASN A 324 32.77 30.29 21.08
C ASN A 324 33.42 31.60 20.58
N LEU A 325 32.63 32.53 20.07
CA LEU A 325 33.09 33.87 19.64
C LEU A 325 33.68 34.65 20.83
N ALA A 326 32.99 34.66 21.97
CA ALA A 326 33.50 35.31 23.18
C ALA A 326 34.82 34.69 23.66
N ALA A 327 34.92 33.35 23.66
CA ALA A 327 36.13 32.63 24.05
C ALA A 327 37.30 32.86 23.07
N ALA A 328 37.00 33.02 21.78
CA ALA A 328 37.98 33.36 20.74
C ALA A 328 38.47 34.82 20.82
N GLY A 329 37.79 35.68 21.59
CA GLY A 329 38.18 37.07 21.80
C GLY A 329 37.51 38.07 20.84
N PHE A 330 36.27 37.80 20.42
CA PHE A 330 35.50 38.72 19.59
C PHE A 330 35.40 40.12 20.22
N GLY A 331 35.74 41.16 19.43
CA GLY A 331 35.95 42.53 19.93
C GLY A 331 34.72 43.45 19.91
N GLY A 332 33.55 42.93 19.55
CA GLY A 332 32.29 43.68 19.49
C GLY A 332 31.58 43.83 20.85
N ASP A 333 30.53 44.65 20.89
CA ASP A 333 29.61 44.69 22.04
C ASP A 333 28.61 43.51 22.04
N ALA A 334 27.63 43.52 22.95
CA ALA A 334 26.66 42.43 23.06
C ALA A 334 25.74 42.30 21.83
N GLU A 335 25.43 43.41 21.15
CA GLU A 335 24.66 43.37 19.90
C GLU A 335 25.53 42.87 18.75
N ASP A 336 26.77 43.36 18.66
CA ASP A 336 27.73 42.87 17.67
C ASP A 336 27.90 41.33 17.79
N LEU A 337 28.02 40.82 19.03
CA LEU A 337 28.19 39.40 19.33
C LEU A 337 26.95 38.56 19.02
N TYR A 338 25.75 39.06 19.35
CA TYR A 338 24.48 38.42 19.01
C TYR A 338 24.36 38.25 17.48
N GLN A 339 24.58 39.32 16.73
CA GLN A 339 24.45 39.30 15.27
C GLN A 339 25.53 38.43 14.62
N ALA A 340 26.77 38.44 15.12
CA ALA A 340 27.82 37.55 14.63
C ALA A 340 27.47 36.08 14.85
N ALA A 341 26.96 35.71 16.03
CA ALA A 341 26.51 34.34 16.30
C ALA A 341 25.29 33.95 15.46
N LYS A 342 24.36 34.89 15.22
CA LYS A 342 23.20 34.71 14.34
C LYS A 342 23.63 34.41 12.90
N ILE A 343 24.59 35.15 12.35
CA ILE A 343 25.11 34.92 10.98
C ILE A 343 25.65 33.49 10.84
N ILE A 344 26.42 33.00 11.81
CA ILE A 344 26.96 31.63 11.76
C ILE A 344 25.83 30.59 11.89
N ASN A 345 24.89 30.80 12.83
CA ASN A 345 23.79 29.88 13.08
C ASN A 345 22.81 29.77 11.88
N GLU A 346 22.46 30.91 11.27
CA GLU A 346 21.70 30.97 10.03
C GLU A 346 22.47 30.27 8.89
N GLY A 347 23.78 30.49 8.79
CA GLY A 347 24.61 29.86 7.76
C GLY A 347 24.61 28.33 7.85
N GLU A 348 24.79 27.78 9.06
CA GLU A 348 24.67 26.33 9.28
C GLU A 348 23.27 25.80 8.97
N TYR A 349 22.21 26.55 9.33
CA TYR A 349 20.83 26.17 9.04
C TYR A 349 20.53 26.13 7.55
N GLN A 350 20.89 27.18 6.81
CA GLN A 350 20.72 27.23 5.37
C GLN A 350 21.50 26.10 4.69
N ARG A 351 22.74 25.82 5.12
CA ARG A 351 23.51 24.68 4.65
C ARG A 351 22.75 23.36 4.91
N VAL A 352 22.31 23.09 6.14
CA VAL A 352 21.51 21.89 6.46
C VAL A 352 20.27 21.76 5.57
N VAL A 353 19.54 22.85 5.32
CA VAL A 353 18.34 22.83 4.46
C VAL A 353 18.70 22.41 3.04
N PHE A 354 19.69 23.07 2.42
CA PHE A 354 19.98 22.89 0.99
C PHE A 354 20.90 21.71 0.67
N THR A 355 21.64 21.17 1.66
CA THR A 355 22.55 20.03 1.46
C THR A 355 22.03 18.74 2.07
N ASP A 356 21.54 18.75 3.31
CA ASP A 356 21.18 17.50 4.01
C ASP A 356 19.69 17.19 3.82
N PHE A 357 18.85 18.19 4.05
CA PHE A 357 17.40 18.03 4.04
C PHE A 357 16.83 17.96 2.62
N ALA A 358 17.26 18.86 1.72
CA ALA A 358 16.84 18.86 0.31
C ALA A 358 17.30 17.58 -0.43
N ASP A 359 18.41 16.97 -0.01
CA ASP A 359 18.88 15.69 -0.55
C ASP A 359 17.86 14.57 -0.29
N VAL A 360 17.34 14.46 0.93
CA VAL A 360 16.27 13.50 1.26
C VAL A 360 14.93 13.92 0.66
N LEU A 361 14.58 15.22 0.69
CA LEU A 361 13.30 15.70 0.22
C LEU A 361 13.11 15.57 -1.30
N LEU A 362 14.09 16.03 -2.09
CA LEU A 362 14.00 16.18 -3.54
C LEU A 362 14.98 15.30 -4.33
N GLY A 363 15.87 14.56 -3.66
CA GLY A 363 17.03 13.95 -4.29
C GLY A 363 18.14 14.96 -4.62
N GLY A 364 18.13 16.07 -3.88
CA GLY A 364 19.03 17.21 -4.00
C GLY A 364 18.50 18.29 -4.93
N MET A 365 18.89 19.53 -4.65
CA MET A 365 18.58 20.67 -5.53
C MET A 365 19.19 20.47 -6.92
N ARG A 366 18.44 20.83 -7.96
CA ARG A 366 18.87 20.84 -9.36
C ARG A 366 19.04 22.28 -9.84
N GLY A 367 20.02 22.53 -10.71
CA GLY A 367 20.26 23.86 -11.30
C GLY A 367 21.65 23.97 -11.92
N THR A 368 22.06 25.18 -12.29
CA THR A 368 23.33 25.45 -12.99
C THR A 368 24.58 25.58 -12.10
N GLY A 369 24.42 25.48 -10.78
CA GLY A 369 25.52 25.49 -9.80
C GLY A 369 25.36 24.46 -8.67
N ASP A 370 26.25 24.53 -7.67
CA ASP A 370 26.25 23.60 -6.54
C ASP A 370 24.97 23.79 -5.70
N HIS A 371 24.25 22.69 -5.46
CA HIS A 371 22.93 22.71 -4.81
C HIS A 371 21.92 23.69 -5.45
N GLY A 372 22.00 23.92 -6.77
CA GLY A 372 21.11 24.83 -7.49
C GLY A 372 21.56 26.30 -7.51
N TRP A 373 22.59 26.69 -6.75
CA TRP A 373 22.97 28.08 -6.56
C TRP A 373 23.70 28.70 -7.76
N ALA A 374 23.13 29.75 -8.38
CA ALA A 374 23.81 30.53 -9.43
C ALA A 374 24.27 31.93 -8.97
N GLY A 375 23.82 32.40 -7.80
CA GLY A 375 24.12 33.71 -7.23
C GLY A 375 22.88 34.54 -6.92
N TYR A 376 23.04 35.60 -6.11
CA TYR A 376 21.92 36.48 -5.73
C TYR A 376 21.24 37.16 -6.93
N ASN A 377 19.93 36.96 -7.06
CA ASN A 377 19.07 37.55 -8.08
C ASN A 377 18.05 38.54 -7.46
N PRO A 378 18.23 39.86 -7.61
CA PRO A 378 17.31 40.85 -7.05
C PRO A 378 15.93 40.90 -7.74
N GLU A 379 15.75 40.23 -8.87
CA GLU A 379 14.45 40.09 -9.53
C GLU A 379 13.67 38.86 -9.03
N ALA A 380 14.29 37.98 -8.24
CA ALA A 380 13.62 36.85 -7.63
C ALA A 380 12.73 37.31 -6.46
N ASP A 381 11.45 36.95 -6.52
CA ASP A 381 10.53 37.14 -5.40
C ASP A 381 10.59 35.90 -4.50
N ALA A 382 11.17 36.07 -3.31
CA ALA A 382 11.30 35.04 -2.28
C ALA A 382 9.99 34.73 -1.55
N SER A 383 8.86 35.34 -1.96
CA SER A 383 7.59 35.15 -1.28
C SER A 383 7.03 33.74 -1.42
N ILE A 384 6.38 33.23 -0.36
CA ILE A 384 5.81 31.88 -0.34
C ILE A 384 4.51 31.83 -1.14
N SER A 385 4.37 30.81 -1.98
CA SER A 385 3.14 30.57 -2.76
C SER A 385 2.06 29.86 -1.95
N HIS A 386 0.78 30.09 -2.29
CA HIS A 386 -0.31 29.31 -1.71
C HIS A 386 -0.23 27.82 -2.05
N GLU A 387 0.26 27.47 -3.25
CA GLU A 387 0.46 26.09 -3.68
C GLU A 387 1.46 25.35 -2.78
N PHE A 388 2.54 26.02 -2.38
CA PHE A 388 3.52 25.51 -1.43
C PHE A 388 2.90 25.33 -0.03
N ALA A 389 2.41 26.42 0.57
CA ALA A 389 1.99 26.50 1.97
C ALA A 389 0.70 25.72 2.28
N ALA A 390 -0.26 25.67 1.34
CA ALA A 390 -1.56 25.06 1.56
C ALA A 390 -1.68 23.64 1.00
N ALA A 391 -0.73 23.17 0.19
CA ALA A 391 -0.72 21.83 -0.37
C ALA A 391 0.66 21.18 -0.38
N ALA A 392 1.57 21.58 -1.27
CA ALA A 392 2.75 20.77 -1.58
C ALA A 392 3.63 20.48 -0.36
N TYR A 393 3.89 21.48 0.49
CA TYR A 393 4.76 21.31 1.66
C TYR A 393 4.08 20.59 2.84
N ARG A 394 2.75 20.42 2.78
CA ARG A 394 1.97 19.64 3.76
C ARG A 394 2.08 18.13 3.56
N PHE A 395 2.99 17.68 2.71
CA PHE A 395 3.27 16.25 2.51
C PHE A 395 3.68 15.58 3.84
N GLY A 396 4.41 16.30 4.70
CA GLY A 396 4.87 15.79 6.00
C GLY A 396 3.78 15.33 6.96
N HIS A 397 2.51 15.74 6.74
CA HIS A 397 1.37 15.23 7.52
C HIS A 397 1.11 13.73 7.32
N SER A 398 1.52 13.16 6.18
CA SER A 398 1.44 11.71 5.94
C SER A 398 2.51 10.92 6.68
N GLN A 399 3.67 11.54 6.92
CA GLN A 399 4.84 10.93 7.55
C GLN A 399 4.69 10.71 9.06
N ILE A 400 3.58 11.15 9.65
CA ILE A 400 3.29 11.07 11.08
C ILE A 400 2.86 9.64 11.45
N GLY A 401 3.60 8.99 12.34
CA GLY A 401 3.21 7.69 12.90
C GLY A 401 2.28 7.77 14.12
N ASP A 402 1.68 6.64 14.50
CA ASP A 402 0.77 6.53 15.68
C ASP A 402 1.43 6.86 17.03
N THR A 403 2.75 6.76 17.09
CA THR A 403 3.55 6.92 18.30
C THR A 403 4.80 7.75 18.03
N LEU A 404 5.33 8.35 19.09
CA LEU A 404 6.63 9.01 19.10
C LEU A 404 7.60 8.20 19.97
N ARG A 405 8.73 7.81 19.40
CA ARG A 405 9.83 7.12 20.07
C ARG A 405 10.64 8.14 20.88
N ILE A 406 10.98 7.79 22.12
CA ILE A 406 11.87 8.56 22.99
C ILE A 406 12.95 7.66 23.59
N LEU A 407 14.12 8.24 23.85
CA LEU A 407 15.28 7.58 24.46
C LEU A 407 15.20 7.65 26.00
N ASN A 408 15.50 6.54 26.67
CA ASN A 408 15.58 6.45 28.13
C ASN A 408 17.03 6.63 28.61
N ASN A 409 17.20 6.86 29.92
CA ASN A 409 18.52 7.11 30.55
C ASN A 409 19.49 5.92 30.44
N ASP A 410 18.96 4.71 30.26
CA ASP A 410 19.75 3.49 30.11
C ASP A 410 20.12 3.19 28.64
N GLY A 411 19.80 4.09 27.71
CA GLY A 411 20.01 3.93 26.27
C GLY A 411 18.95 3.08 25.56
N SER A 412 17.99 2.50 26.29
CA SER A 412 16.82 1.85 25.68
C SER A 412 15.84 2.89 25.15
N THR A 413 14.91 2.47 24.30
CA THR A 413 13.87 3.37 23.78
C THR A 413 12.48 2.93 24.21
N ARG A 414 11.54 3.88 24.29
CA ARG A 414 10.11 3.61 24.51
C ARG A 414 9.25 4.47 23.59
N ASP A 415 8.07 3.98 23.26
CA ASP A 415 7.08 4.73 22.49
C ASP A 415 6.09 5.42 23.41
N ILE A 416 5.75 6.67 23.11
CA ILE A 416 4.61 7.39 23.69
C ILE A 416 3.52 7.56 22.64
N THR A 417 2.27 7.61 23.08
CA THR A 417 1.16 7.85 22.15
C THR A 417 1.28 9.26 21.56
N LEU A 418 0.86 9.43 20.32
CA LEU A 418 0.88 10.75 19.68
C LEU A 418 0.01 11.76 20.46
N PHE A 419 -1.08 11.30 21.08
CA PHE A 419 -1.92 12.06 22.02
C PHE A 419 -1.13 12.68 23.19
N ASP A 420 -0.10 11.98 23.70
CA ASP A 420 0.74 12.46 24.79
C ASP A 420 1.90 13.35 24.31
N ALA A 421 2.24 13.27 23.01
CA ALA A 421 3.27 14.08 22.38
C ALA A 421 2.77 15.47 21.95
N PHE A 422 1.46 15.63 21.68
CA PHE A 422 0.86 16.91 21.29
C PHE A 422 0.47 17.78 22.50
N LEU A 423 0.73 19.09 22.39
CA LEU A 423 0.33 20.13 23.36
C LEU A 423 0.66 19.74 24.81
N ASN A 424 1.84 19.18 25.05
CA ASN A 424 2.22 18.63 26.36
C ASN A 424 3.55 19.21 26.87
N PRO A 425 3.58 20.49 27.27
CA PRO A 425 4.79 21.11 27.81
C PRO A 425 5.22 20.51 29.16
N SER A 426 4.29 20.05 30.01
CA SER A 426 4.60 19.52 31.34
C SER A 426 3.44 18.72 31.94
N ASN A 427 3.76 17.78 32.83
CA ASN A 427 2.79 17.07 33.67
C ASN A 427 2.83 17.43 35.15
N ALA A 428 3.56 18.49 35.53
CA ALA A 428 3.66 18.92 36.91
C ALA A 428 2.28 19.38 37.45
N PRO A 429 1.84 18.95 38.64
CA PRO A 429 0.51 19.27 39.16
C PRO A 429 0.17 20.77 39.18
N GLU A 430 1.17 21.62 39.41
CA GLU A 430 1.05 23.07 39.54
C GLU A 430 0.84 23.83 38.23
N VAL A 431 1.13 23.24 37.07
CA VAL A 431 0.94 23.90 35.77
C VAL A 431 -0.50 23.82 35.29
N PHE A 432 -1.30 22.92 35.86
CA PHE A 432 -2.70 22.72 35.46
C PHE A 432 -3.62 23.75 36.10
N THR A 433 -4.57 24.25 35.32
CA THR A 433 -5.61 25.19 35.78
C THR A 433 -6.69 24.49 36.62
N LEU A 434 -6.74 23.15 36.58
CA LEU A 434 -7.65 22.30 37.34
C LEU A 434 -6.87 21.28 38.17
N PRO A 435 -7.40 20.85 39.35
CA PRO A 435 -6.79 19.76 40.11
C PRO A 435 -6.69 18.47 39.27
N LEU A 436 -5.59 17.71 39.43
CA LEU A 436 -5.37 16.45 38.70
C LEU A 436 -6.53 15.46 38.82
N ALA A 437 -7.13 15.34 40.01
CA ALA A 437 -8.28 14.46 40.23
C ALA A 437 -9.51 14.86 39.38
N THR A 438 -9.67 16.16 39.09
CA THR A 438 -10.74 16.66 38.21
C THR A 438 -10.44 16.32 36.75
N LEU A 439 -9.20 16.49 36.31
CA LEU A 439 -8.78 16.11 34.95
C LEU A 439 -8.97 14.61 34.70
N GLN A 440 -8.56 13.77 35.67
CA GLN A 440 -8.74 12.32 35.61
C GLN A 440 -10.21 11.91 35.58
N ALA A 441 -11.08 12.65 36.28
CA ALA A 441 -12.53 12.44 36.20
C ALA A 441 -13.12 12.81 34.82
N TYR A 442 -12.44 13.68 34.06
CA TYR A 442 -12.74 13.96 32.65
C TYR A 442 -12.05 13.00 31.69
N GLY A 443 -11.37 11.96 32.19
CA GLY A 443 -10.63 11.00 31.38
C GLY A 443 -9.25 11.48 30.93
N TYR A 444 -8.83 12.67 31.37
CA TYR A 444 -7.49 13.18 31.07
C TYR A 444 -6.51 12.80 32.18
N ASN A 445 -5.55 11.92 31.87
CA ASN A 445 -4.50 11.53 32.81
C ASN A 445 -3.14 12.07 32.32
N PRO A 446 -2.67 13.22 32.84
CA PRO A 446 -1.44 13.86 32.38
C PRO A 446 -0.23 12.92 32.36
N GLN A 447 0.35 12.70 31.18
CA GLN A 447 1.60 11.97 30.97
C GLN A 447 2.79 12.92 30.94
N PRO A 448 4.01 12.48 31.31
CA PRO A 448 5.23 13.29 31.23
C PRO A 448 5.33 14.07 29.92
N GLY A 449 5.50 15.39 30.02
CA GLY A 449 5.60 16.30 28.88
C GLY A 449 7.04 16.68 28.58
N TYR A 450 7.23 17.69 27.72
CA TYR A 450 8.54 18.16 27.29
C TYR A 450 9.47 18.49 28.46
N ALA A 451 8.98 19.18 29.49
CA ALA A 451 9.74 19.54 30.69
C ALA A 451 10.25 18.32 31.50
N GLN A 452 9.64 17.14 31.34
CA GLN A 452 10.08 15.91 32.00
C GLN A 452 10.87 14.99 31.06
N ILE A 453 10.65 15.08 29.75
CA ILE A 453 11.33 14.24 28.75
C ILE A 453 12.66 14.87 28.32
N GLY A 454 12.67 16.17 27.99
CA GLY A 454 13.86 16.90 27.53
C GLY A 454 14.21 16.69 26.05
N ALA A 455 15.02 17.61 25.50
CA ALA A 455 15.39 17.60 24.09
C ALA A 455 16.22 16.36 23.73
N ASN A 456 17.18 15.98 24.59
CA ASN A 456 18.07 14.85 24.34
C ASN A 456 17.29 13.53 24.13
N ALA A 457 16.31 13.24 24.99
CA ALA A 457 15.53 12.01 24.87
C ALA A 457 14.63 12.01 23.64
N VAL A 458 14.01 13.15 23.32
CA VAL A 458 13.15 13.27 22.14
C VAL A 458 13.98 13.08 20.87
N ILE A 459 15.05 13.88 20.68
CA ILE A 459 15.91 13.78 19.50
C ILE A 459 16.52 12.38 19.38
N GLY A 460 17.03 11.81 20.48
CA GLY A 460 17.60 10.47 20.50
C GLY A 460 16.59 9.36 20.12
N GLY A 461 15.30 9.55 20.39
CA GLY A 461 14.27 8.61 19.97
C GLY A 461 13.90 8.75 18.49
N ILE A 462 13.63 9.97 18.03
CA ILE A 462 13.08 10.23 16.69
C ILE A 462 14.08 9.98 15.56
N VAL A 463 15.38 10.15 15.79
CA VAL A 463 16.43 9.77 14.81
C VAL A 463 16.53 8.23 14.61
N ARG A 464 15.88 7.44 15.46
CA ARG A 464 15.85 5.97 15.43
C ARG A 464 14.48 5.40 15.05
N GLN A 465 13.52 6.26 14.71
CA GLN A 465 12.17 5.85 14.32
C GLN A 465 11.96 6.21 12.85
N ALA A 466 11.62 5.23 12.02
CA ALA A 466 11.21 5.48 10.65
C ALA A 466 9.95 6.36 10.60
N ALA A 467 9.90 7.25 9.61
CA ALA A 467 8.68 7.98 9.25
C ALA A 467 7.75 7.09 8.42
N GLU A 468 6.46 7.42 8.40
CA GLU A 468 5.53 6.83 7.43
C GLU A 468 5.83 7.36 6.01
N GLU A 469 5.34 6.66 4.98
CA GLU A 469 5.48 7.12 3.59
C GLU A 469 4.79 8.45 3.31
N VAL A 470 5.31 9.11 2.29
CA VAL A 470 4.58 10.18 1.60
C VAL A 470 3.57 9.55 0.65
N ASP A 471 2.41 9.19 1.19
CA ASP A 471 1.27 8.70 0.43
C ASP A 471 -0.07 9.20 1.02
N VAL A 472 -1.19 8.71 0.49
CA VAL A 472 -2.51 9.12 0.96
C VAL A 472 -2.92 8.43 2.27
N ASN A 473 -2.21 7.41 2.75
CA ASN A 473 -2.53 6.69 3.97
C ASN A 473 -2.06 7.50 5.18
N VAL A 474 -2.99 8.10 5.90
CA VAL A 474 -2.67 8.87 7.09
C VAL A 474 -3.18 8.14 8.33
N VAL A 475 -2.35 8.07 9.37
CA VAL A 475 -2.67 7.34 10.59
C VAL A 475 -3.93 7.88 11.28
N ASP A 476 -4.64 6.97 11.96
CA ASP A 476 -5.90 7.31 12.64
C ASP A 476 -5.71 8.37 13.74
N ALA A 477 -4.52 8.43 14.36
CA ALA A 477 -4.20 9.37 15.42
C ALA A 477 -4.37 10.85 14.99
N VAL A 478 -4.07 11.19 13.73
CA VAL A 478 -4.22 12.57 13.21
C VAL A 478 -5.46 12.76 12.34
N ARG A 479 -6.12 11.66 11.91
CA ARG A 479 -7.39 11.71 11.17
C ARG A 479 -8.63 11.72 12.05
N ASN A 480 -8.54 11.23 13.27
CA ASN A 480 -9.70 11.07 14.16
C ASN A 480 -9.54 11.75 15.52
N ASP A 481 -8.31 11.99 15.99
CA ASP A 481 -8.03 12.51 17.33
C ASP A 481 -6.89 13.55 17.35
N LEU A 482 -6.84 14.41 16.33
CA LEU A 482 -5.84 15.47 16.22
C LEU A 482 -5.90 16.40 17.45
N VAL A 483 -4.76 16.59 18.12
CA VAL A 483 -4.60 17.47 19.29
C VAL A 483 -5.70 17.33 20.36
N ARG A 484 -6.15 16.10 20.59
CA ARG A 484 -7.18 15.77 21.62
C ARG A 484 -8.56 16.34 21.30
N GLN A 485 -8.82 16.57 20.02
CA GLN A 485 -10.11 16.97 19.50
C GLN A 485 -10.53 15.99 18.41
N PRO A 486 -11.83 15.70 18.27
CA PRO A 486 -12.34 14.97 17.11
C PRO A 486 -12.16 15.83 15.87
N ALA A 487 -11.00 15.71 15.24
CA ALA A 487 -10.55 16.52 14.10
C ALA A 487 -9.73 15.64 13.14
N ASP A 488 -9.81 15.98 11.86
CA ASP A 488 -9.24 15.22 10.76
C ASP A 488 -8.27 16.08 9.97
N LEU A 489 -6.97 15.84 10.17
CA LEU A 489 -5.90 16.58 9.51
C LEU A 489 -5.93 16.43 7.98
N PHE A 490 -6.26 15.23 7.48
CA PHE A 490 -6.44 14.99 6.04
C PHE A 490 -7.56 15.87 5.50
N ALA A 491 -8.72 15.86 6.16
CA ALA A 491 -9.86 16.68 5.74
C ALA A 491 -9.57 18.18 5.84
N PHE A 492 -8.78 18.62 6.82
CA PHE A 492 -8.33 20.01 6.92
C PHE A 492 -7.42 20.42 5.78
N ASN A 493 -6.51 19.55 5.31
CA ASN A 493 -5.66 19.87 4.16
C ASN A 493 -6.48 20.03 2.89
N VAL A 494 -7.42 19.12 2.64
CA VAL A 494 -8.39 19.23 1.53
C VAL A 494 -9.19 20.53 1.63
N ALA A 495 -9.78 20.81 2.78
CA ALA A 495 -10.57 22.03 2.98
C ALA A 495 -9.71 23.29 2.85
N ARG A 496 -8.45 23.28 3.29
CA ARG A 496 -7.55 24.44 3.23
C ARG A 496 -7.15 24.78 1.80
N GLY A 497 -6.87 23.79 0.95
CA GLY A 497 -6.64 24.03 -0.47
C GLY A 497 -7.84 24.72 -1.13
N ARG A 498 -9.06 24.27 -0.82
CA ARG A 498 -10.31 24.88 -1.30
C ARG A 498 -10.53 26.30 -0.73
N ASP A 499 -10.15 26.53 0.52
CA ASP A 499 -10.25 27.84 1.20
C ASP A 499 -9.45 28.92 0.50
N VAL A 500 -8.21 28.61 0.14
CA VAL A 500 -7.30 29.54 -0.54
C VAL A 500 -7.40 29.46 -2.07
N GLY A 501 -8.40 28.75 -2.59
CA GLY A 501 -8.73 28.70 -4.01
C GLY A 501 -7.63 28.07 -4.85
N LEU A 502 -6.99 27.01 -4.37
CA LEU A 502 -6.09 26.21 -5.21
C LEU A 502 -6.89 25.49 -6.30
N GLY A 503 -6.31 25.39 -7.49
CA GLY A 503 -6.83 24.56 -8.57
C GLY A 503 -6.80 23.07 -8.22
N THR A 504 -7.50 22.26 -9.01
CA THR A 504 -7.36 20.79 -8.92
C THR A 504 -5.99 20.36 -9.41
N LEU A 505 -5.60 19.11 -9.14
CA LEU A 505 -4.32 18.55 -9.59
C LEU A 505 -4.08 18.81 -11.09
N ASN A 506 -5.08 18.57 -11.93
CA ASN A 506 -4.95 18.76 -13.38
C ASN A 506 -4.85 20.23 -13.79
N GLN A 507 -5.57 21.14 -13.13
CA GLN A 507 -5.47 22.58 -13.41
C GLN A 507 -4.09 23.12 -13.05
N VAL A 508 -3.57 22.71 -11.88
CA VAL A 508 -2.25 23.10 -11.41
C VAL A 508 -1.16 22.52 -12.31
N ARG A 509 -1.24 21.24 -12.67
CA ARG A 509 -0.31 20.60 -13.62
C ARG A 509 -0.28 21.32 -14.96
N ALA A 510 -1.45 21.65 -15.53
CA ALA A 510 -1.56 22.40 -16.78
C ALA A 510 -0.90 23.78 -16.69
N ALA A 511 -1.14 24.51 -15.59
CA ALA A 511 -0.60 25.85 -15.37
C ALA A 511 0.93 25.82 -15.19
N LEU A 512 1.45 24.86 -14.43
CA LEU A 512 2.89 24.68 -14.24
C LEU A 512 3.59 24.31 -15.57
N ASP A 513 3.05 23.36 -16.33
CA ASP A 513 3.58 22.94 -17.63
C ASP A 513 3.62 24.09 -18.66
N ALA A 514 2.63 24.99 -18.60
CA ALA A 514 2.53 26.16 -19.47
C ALA A 514 3.27 27.41 -18.92
N SER A 515 3.86 27.32 -17.73
CA SER A 515 4.45 28.48 -17.05
C SER A 515 5.63 29.04 -17.83
N THR A 516 5.70 30.36 -17.90
CA THR A 516 6.86 31.09 -18.44
C THR A 516 7.74 31.69 -17.35
N ASN A 517 7.38 31.46 -16.08
CA ASN A 517 8.25 31.80 -14.96
C ASN A 517 9.54 30.95 -15.06
N PRO A 518 10.73 31.56 -15.01
CA PRO A 518 11.99 30.84 -15.21
C PRO A 518 12.21 29.73 -14.17
N TYR A 519 11.90 29.96 -12.90
CA TYR A 519 12.06 28.97 -11.82
C TYR A 519 11.14 27.77 -12.00
N VAL A 520 9.86 28.03 -12.34
CA VAL A 520 8.91 26.95 -12.62
C VAL A 520 9.33 26.17 -13.87
N ALA A 521 9.72 26.86 -14.95
CA ALA A 521 10.12 26.20 -16.19
C ALA A 521 11.39 25.34 -16.02
N GLU A 522 12.35 25.80 -15.21
CA GLU A 522 13.54 25.03 -14.86
C GLU A 522 13.18 23.79 -14.02
N ALA A 523 12.38 23.95 -12.98
CA ALA A 523 11.90 22.83 -12.17
C ALA A 523 11.14 21.78 -13.00
N VAL A 524 10.23 22.21 -13.89
CA VAL A 524 9.51 21.33 -14.82
C VAL A 524 10.48 20.54 -15.71
N SER A 525 11.58 21.17 -16.17
CA SER A 525 12.59 20.51 -17.00
C SER A 525 13.30 19.34 -16.30
N HIS A 526 13.30 19.33 -14.96
CA HIS A 526 13.86 18.28 -14.12
C HIS A 526 12.82 17.28 -13.59
N ALA A 527 11.54 17.64 -13.62
CA ALA A 527 10.46 16.80 -13.09
C ALA A 527 9.87 15.82 -14.13
N GLY A 528 10.04 16.08 -15.43
CA GLY A 528 9.55 15.22 -16.51
C GLY A 528 8.20 15.66 -17.08
N ASP A 529 7.31 14.71 -17.40
CA ASP A 529 6.02 14.98 -18.05
C ASP A 529 4.97 15.60 -17.10
N LEU A 530 4.80 16.91 -17.12
CA LEU A 530 3.80 17.64 -16.32
C LEU A 530 2.41 17.72 -16.97
N SER A 531 2.16 17.03 -18.08
CA SER A 531 0.85 17.06 -18.73
C SER A 531 -0.28 16.60 -17.77
N PRO A 532 -1.49 17.20 -17.86
CA PRO A 532 -2.64 16.77 -17.07
C PRO A 532 -3.04 15.33 -17.35
N TYR A 533 -3.54 14.63 -16.33
CA TYR A 533 -3.97 13.24 -16.46
C TYR A 533 -5.25 13.13 -17.29
N LEU A 534 -5.23 12.29 -18.33
CA LEU A 534 -6.31 12.19 -19.31
C LEU A 534 -7.52 11.37 -18.81
N SER A 535 -7.25 10.39 -17.95
CA SER A 535 -8.23 9.48 -17.35
C SER A 535 -7.70 8.86 -16.05
N TRP A 536 -8.55 8.10 -15.36
CA TRP A 536 -8.13 7.31 -14.20
C TRP A 536 -7.07 6.26 -14.55
N GLU A 537 -7.15 5.67 -15.75
CA GLU A 537 -6.19 4.68 -16.22
C GLU A 537 -4.82 5.31 -16.50
N ASP A 538 -4.80 6.54 -17.02
CA ASP A 538 -3.57 7.32 -17.20
C ASP A 538 -2.94 7.68 -15.86
N PHE A 539 -3.74 8.20 -14.91
CA PHE A 539 -3.29 8.49 -13.55
C PHE A 539 -2.73 7.25 -12.83
N GLN A 540 -3.42 6.11 -12.97
CA GLN A 540 -2.96 4.83 -12.42
C GLN A 540 -1.65 4.38 -13.04
N ALA A 541 -1.55 4.36 -14.38
CA ALA A 541 -0.41 3.82 -15.09
C ALA A 541 0.86 4.66 -14.86
N ARG A 542 0.74 5.99 -14.87
CA ARG A 542 1.88 6.89 -14.68
C ARG A 542 2.44 6.87 -13.25
N ASN A 543 1.60 6.59 -12.26
CA ASN A 543 1.98 6.61 -10.85
C ASN A 543 2.09 5.23 -10.21
N GLY A 544 1.87 4.15 -10.97
CA GLY A 544 1.95 2.78 -10.45
C GLY A 544 0.92 2.45 -9.37
N LEU A 545 -0.27 3.07 -9.42
CA LEU A 545 -1.29 2.89 -8.37
C LEU A 545 -1.93 1.50 -8.44
N SER A 546 -2.20 0.92 -7.27
CA SER A 546 -2.90 -0.37 -7.18
C SER A 546 -4.36 -0.25 -7.65
N ASP A 547 -4.94 -1.39 -8.06
CA ASP A 547 -6.35 -1.46 -8.47
C ASP A 547 -7.30 -1.06 -7.32
N THR A 548 -6.92 -1.35 -6.08
CA THR A 548 -7.65 -0.92 -4.88
C THR A 548 -7.64 0.59 -4.74
N LEU A 549 -6.44 1.20 -4.82
CA LEU A 549 -6.29 2.63 -4.61
C LEU A 549 -6.98 3.44 -5.71
N ILE A 550 -6.84 3.04 -6.98
CA ILE A 550 -7.54 3.74 -8.06
C ILE A 550 -9.07 3.60 -7.94
N ALA A 551 -9.57 2.48 -7.41
CA ALA A 551 -11.00 2.31 -7.14
C ALA A 551 -11.48 3.24 -6.02
N GLN A 552 -10.68 3.45 -4.96
CA GLN A 552 -10.96 4.43 -3.92
C GLN A 552 -11.00 5.86 -4.47
N PHE A 553 -10.03 6.23 -5.31
CA PHE A 553 -10.03 7.54 -5.99
C PHE A 553 -11.31 7.77 -6.82
N ARG A 554 -11.71 6.78 -7.64
CA ARG A 554 -12.97 6.84 -8.41
C ARG A 554 -14.20 6.99 -7.52
N ALA A 555 -14.20 6.37 -6.34
CA ALA A 555 -15.31 6.46 -5.39
C ALA A 555 -15.35 7.80 -4.65
N ALA A 556 -14.19 8.35 -4.27
CA ALA A 556 -14.08 9.63 -3.57
C ALA A 556 -14.32 10.84 -4.49
N TYR A 557 -13.93 10.74 -5.76
CA TYR A 557 -14.08 11.78 -6.78
C TYR A 557 -14.93 11.29 -7.95
N PRO A 558 -16.25 11.08 -7.77
CA PRO A 558 -17.14 10.71 -8.86
C PRO A 558 -17.27 11.84 -9.90
N ASP A 559 -17.73 11.51 -11.10
CA ASP A 559 -18.06 12.53 -12.12
C ASP A 559 -19.14 13.50 -11.61
N LEU A 560 -19.02 14.78 -11.98
CA LEU A 560 -20.03 15.81 -11.68
C LEU A 560 -20.92 16.03 -12.91
N VAL A 561 -22.23 15.81 -12.75
CA VAL A 561 -23.21 16.04 -13.82
C VAL A 561 -23.97 17.35 -13.57
N LEU A 562 -23.71 18.34 -14.42
CA LEU A 562 -24.36 19.65 -14.38
C LEU A 562 -25.74 19.54 -15.02
N SER A 563 -26.79 19.77 -14.22
CA SER A 563 -28.17 19.41 -14.57
C SER A 563 -28.95 20.53 -15.28
N THR A 564 -28.49 21.78 -15.23
CA THR A 564 -29.20 22.93 -15.82
C THR A 564 -28.25 23.79 -16.68
N PRO A 565 -28.77 24.50 -17.70
CA PRO A 565 -27.97 25.46 -18.48
C PRO A 565 -27.30 26.52 -17.60
N GLU A 566 -27.96 26.95 -16.53
CA GLU A 566 -27.42 27.94 -15.59
C GLU A 566 -26.24 27.36 -14.79
N ALA A 567 -26.33 26.10 -14.35
CA ALA A 567 -25.22 25.42 -13.67
C ALA A 567 -24.03 25.20 -14.61
N ILE A 568 -24.28 24.84 -15.87
CA ILE A 568 -23.24 24.72 -16.90
C ILE A 568 -22.55 26.07 -17.14
N ALA A 569 -23.33 27.15 -17.28
CA ALA A 569 -22.77 28.48 -17.50
C ALA A 569 -21.95 28.98 -16.30
N ALA A 570 -22.46 28.78 -15.08
CA ALA A 570 -21.74 29.15 -13.86
C ALA A 570 -20.45 28.35 -13.68
N PHE A 571 -20.49 27.04 -13.91
CA PHE A 571 -19.30 26.18 -13.86
C PHE A 571 -18.26 26.58 -14.90
N THR A 572 -18.68 26.77 -16.16
CA THR A 572 -17.77 27.15 -17.26
C THR A 572 -17.13 28.52 -17.02
N ALA A 573 -17.83 29.44 -16.35
CA ALA A 573 -17.28 30.74 -15.98
C ALA A 573 -16.21 30.62 -14.89
N ALA A 574 -16.37 29.70 -13.93
CA ALA A 574 -15.41 29.49 -12.85
C ALA A 574 -14.24 28.56 -13.23
N ASN A 575 -14.44 27.67 -14.21
CA ASN A 575 -13.46 26.68 -14.66
C ASN A 575 -13.41 26.64 -16.21
N PRO A 576 -12.93 27.72 -16.87
CA PRO A 576 -12.91 27.81 -18.33
C PRO A 576 -11.96 26.80 -19.00
N ASP A 577 -11.03 26.25 -18.23
CA ASP A 577 -9.99 25.30 -18.57
C ASP A 577 -10.46 23.83 -18.48
N ILE A 578 -11.62 23.56 -17.87
CA ILE A 578 -12.17 22.20 -17.74
C ILE A 578 -13.14 21.88 -18.88
N ALA A 579 -12.79 20.87 -19.67
CA ALA A 579 -13.61 20.41 -20.78
C ALA A 579 -14.76 19.50 -20.32
N LEU A 580 -16.01 19.90 -20.63
CA LEU A 580 -17.20 19.10 -20.32
C LEU A 580 -17.41 17.95 -21.31
N VAL A 581 -17.45 16.72 -20.81
CA VAL A 581 -17.87 15.53 -21.56
C VAL A 581 -19.37 15.61 -21.83
N ASN A 582 -19.78 15.33 -23.08
CA ASN A 582 -21.17 15.43 -23.55
C ASN A 582 -21.84 16.80 -23.29
N GLY A 583 -21.06 17.85 -23.04
CA GLY A 583 -21.53 19.21 -22.79
C GLY A 583 -22.06 19.48 -21.39
N ASN A 584 -22.01 18.51 -20.46
CA ASN A 584 -22.54 18.70 -19.11
C ASN A 584 -21.84 17.89 -17.99
N THR A 585 -20.85 17.07 -18.29
CA THR A 585 -20.22 16.18 -17.31
C THR A 585 -18.75 16.54 -17.11
N VAL A 586 -18.34 16.77 -15.87
CA VAL A 586 -16.94 16.92 -15.47
C VAL A 586 -16.42 15.56 -15.02
N LYS A 587 -15.27 15.13 -15.53
CA LYS A 587 -14.68 13.85 -15.14
C LYS A 587 -14.19 13.90 -13.70
N GLY A 588 -14.30 12.79 -12.97
CA GLY A 588 -13.79 12.66 -11.62
C GLY A 588 -12.31 13.00 -11.47
N ILE A 589 -11.47 12.59 -12.43
CA ILE A 589 -10.01 12.86 -12.40
C ILE A 589 -9.70 14.36 -12.40
N ASP A 590 -10.53 15.18 -13.05
CA ASP A 590 -10.35 16.63 -13.13
C ASP A 590 -10.75 17.34 -11.82
N ARG A 591 -11.32 16.61 -10.86
CA ARG A 591 -11.83 17.13 -9.57
C ARG A 591 -10.91 16.84 -8.38
N VAL A 592 -9.80 16.12 -8.60
CA VAL A 592 -8.89 15.71 -7.53
C VAL A 592 -8.21 16.92 -6.91
N ASP A 593 -8.36 17.10 -5.59
CA ASP A 593 -7.71 18.20 -4.86
C ASP A 593 -6.17 18.09 -5.02
N LEU A 594 -5.47 19.22 -5.20
CA LEU A 594 -4.01 19.23 -5.40
C LEU A 594 -3.27 18.42 -4.32
N TRP A 595 -3.65 18.58 -3.05
CA TRP A 595 -2.98 17.89 -1.95
C TRP A 595 -3.12 16.36 -2.06
N VAL A 596 -4.34 15.85 -2.25
CA VAL A 596 -4.62 14.41 -2.34
C VAL A 596 -3.97 13.80 -3.58
N GLY A 597 -4.05 14.53 -4.70
CA GLY A 597 -3.46 14.13 -5.97
C GLY A 597 -1.94 14.04 -5.92
N GLY A 598 -1.28 15.10 -5.44
CA GLY A 598 0.19 15.16 -5.36
C GLY A 598 0.79 14.13 -4.40
N MET A 599 0.09 13.80 -3.31
CA MET A 599 0.46 12.71 -2.41
C MET A 599 0.42 11.32 -3.07
N ALA A 600 -0.41 11.13 -4.10
CA ALA A 600 -0.53 9.86 -4.81
C ALA A 600 0.39 9.78 -6.05
N GLU A 601 1.13 10.83 -6.38
CA GLU A 601 2.07 10.78 -7.49
C GLU A 601 3.32 9.97 -7.12
N ALA A 602 3.84 9.18 -8.05
CA ALA A 602 5.05 8.41 -7.83
C ALA A 602 6.23 9.34 -7.52
N HIS A 603 7.00 9.00 -6.49
CA HIS A 603 8.18 9.77 -6.10
C HIS A 603 9.21 9.81 -7.23
N ILE A 604 9.88 10.94 -7.40
CA ILE A 604 10.85 11.15 -8.47
C ILE A 604 12.20 11.63 -7.95
N ASN A 605 13.22 11.52 -8.80
CA ASN A 605 14.56 12.08 -8.57
C ASN A 605 15.30 11.57 -7.32
N GLY A 606 14.80 10.53 -6.66
CA GLY A 606 15.37 10.00 -5.42
C GLY A 606 14.93 10.76 -4.16
N GLY A 607 13.97 11.69 -4.29
CA GLY A 607 13.32 12.33 -3.15
C GLY A 607 12.07 11.58 -2.69
N VAL A 608 11.34 12.17 -1.75
CA VAL A 608 10.14 11.57 -1.12
C VAL A 608 8.82 12.14 -1.64
N VAL A 609 8.83 13.00 -2.66
CA VAL A 609 7.61 13.63 -3.19
C VAL A 609 7.39 13.31 -4.66
N GLY A 610 6.12 13.28 -5.05
CA GLY A 610 5.69 13.11 -6.42
C GLY A 610 5.94 14.34 -7.29
N GLN A 611 5.78 14.16 -8.60
CA GLN A 611 6.22 15.11 -9.63
C GLN A 611 5.70 16.55 -9.47
N THR A 612 4.40 16.75 -9.21
CA THR A 612 3.79 18.08 -9.08
C THR A 612 4.29 18.79 -7.84
N PHE A 613 4.38 18.09 -6.72
CA PHE A 613 4.94 18.63 -5.48
C PHE A 613 6.43 18.92 -5.63
N TRP A 614 7.17 18.04 -6.31
CA TRP A 614 8.59 18.27 -6.60
C TRP A 614 8.80 19.60 -7.32
N VAL A 615 8.00 19.91 -8.35
CA VAL A 615 8.08 21.20 -9.07
C VAL A 615 7.78 22.38 -8.14
N ILE A 616 6.69 22.33 -7.38
CA ILE A 616 6.26 23.42 -6.48
C ILE A 616 7.28 23.66 -5.36
N ILE A 617 7.86 22.60 -4.81
CA ILE A 617 8.84 22.71 -3.73
C ILE A 617 10.19 23.15 -4.27
N HIS A 618 10.67 22.52 -5.36
CA HIS A 618 11.96 22.85 -5.95
C HIS A 618 12.01 24.31 -6.40
N GLU A 619 10.99 24.80 -7.13
CA GLU A 619 10.96 26.20 -7.58
C GLU A 619 10.95 27.19 -6.40
N GLN A 620 10.22 26.86 -5.32
CA GLN A 620 10.14 27.71 -4.14
C GLN A 620 11.49 27.77 -3.43
N LEU A 621 12.16 26.63 -3.25
CA LEU A 621 13.49 26.57 -2.64
C LEU A 621 14.54 27.31 -3.48
N ASP A 622 14.45 27.20 -4.81
CA ASP A 622 15.34 27.90 -5.74
C ASP A 622 15.17 29.42 -5.65
N ARG A 623 13.92 29.93 -5.63
CA ARG A 623 13.64 31.36 -5.37
C ARG A 623 14.07 31.81 -3.98
N LEU A 624 13.99 30.94 -2.96
CA LEU A 624 14.45 31.25 -1.61
C LEU A 624 15.97 31.32 -1.52
N GLN A 625 16.68 30.53 -2.33
CA GLN A 625 18.12 30.65 -2.50
C GLN A 625 18.41 31.98 -3.20
N GLU A 626 17.90 32.19 -4.43
CA GLU A 626 18.31 33.31 -5.32
C GLU A 626 17.77 34.67 -4.90
N GLY A 627 16.60 34.70 -4.27
CA GLY A 627 16.03 35.91 -3.70
C GLY A 627 16.65 36.33 -2.38
N ASP A 628 17.49 35.51 -1.75
CA ASP A 628 18.11 35.80 -0.45
C ASP A 628 19.50 36.41 -0.61
N ARG A 629 19.58 37.74 -0.44
CA ARG A 629 20.86 38.48 -0.41
C ARG A 629 21.81 37.99 0.70
N PHE A 630 21.27 37.30 1.68
CA PHE A 630 21.99 36.81 2.85
C PHE A 630 22.09 35.28 2.86
N TYR A 631 21.95 34.65 1.69
CA TYR A 631 22.26 33.24 1.50
C TYR A 631 23.68 32.91 1.95
N TYR A 632 23.87 31.79 2.65
CA TYR A 632 25.08 31.52 3.40
C TYR A 632 26.32 31.46 2.52
N PHE A 633 26.21 30.88 1.31
CA PHE A 633 27.36 30.65 0.45
C PHE A 633 28.09 31.97 0.15
N ASP A 634 27.45 32.91 -0.54
CA ASP A 634 27.99 34.26 -0.85
C ASP A 634 28.30 35.12 0.40
N ARG A 635 27.82 34.70 1.57
CA ARG A 635 27.95 35.47 2.81
C ARG A 635 29.12 35.02 3.66
N ILE A 636 29.42 33.73 3.69
CA ILE A 636 30.40 33.14 4.59
C ILE A 636 31.49 32.30 3.90
N GLU A 637 31.43 32.04 2.59
CA GLU A 637 32.43 31.22 1.88
C GLU A 637 33.87 31.76 2.00
N ASP A 638 34.03 33.09 2.03
CA ASP A 638 35.33 33.76 2.14
C ASP A 638 35.95 33.66 3.54
N PHE A 639 35.22 33.15 4.53
CA PHE A 639 35.72 33.04 5.90
C PHE A 639 36.52 31.75 6.12
N PRO A 640 37.67 31.82 6.80
CA PRO A 640 38.38 30.63 7.25
C PRO A 640 37.50 29.62 8.01
N PHE A 641 36.50 30.07 8.78
CA PHE A 641 35.60 29.17 9.48
C PHE A 641 34.65 28.37 8.55
N TYR A 642 34.49 28.74 7.28
CA TYR A 642 33.67 27.99 6.32
C TYR A 642 34.12 26.52 6.19
N ALA A 643 35.40 26.26 6.43
CA ALA A 643 35.94 24.90 6.50
C ALA A 643 35.36 24.04 7.64
N ASN A 644 34.61 24.63 8.59
CA ASN A 644 33.82 23.88 9.59
C ASN A 644 32.39 23.53 9.10
N LEU A 645 32.01 23.95 7.89
CA LEU A 645 30.71 23.68 7.25
C LEU A 645 30.84 22.84 5.96
N ASP A 646 31.98 22.94 5.27
CA ASP A 646 32.28 22.33 3.96
C ASP A 646 32.79 20.87 4.07
N GLY A 647 32.94 20.32 5.28
CA GLY A 647 33.38 18.94 5.49
C GLY A 647 32.30 17.88 5.20
N ALA A 648 32.70 16.77 4.59
CA ALA A 648 31.83 15.58 4.37
C ALA A 648 31.32 14.94 5.69
N ASP A 649 31.95 15.26 6.82
CA ASP A 649 31.55 14.81 8.17
C ASP A 649 30.82 15.92 8.98
N GLU A 650 30.51 17.07 8.36
CA GLU A 650 30.00 18.28 9.03
C GLU A 650 28.52 18.57 8.69
N GLY A 651 27.68 17.54 8.89
CA GLY A 651 26.23 17.62 8.70
C GLY A 651 25.45 18.00 9.97
N PHE A 652 24.12 18.00 9.87
CA PHE A 652 23.24 18.34 11.00
C PHE A 652 23.47 17.44 12.23
N ALA A 653 23.96 16.21 12.04
CA ALA A 653 24.38 15.32 13.11
C ALA A 653 25.36 15.97 14.11
N THR A 654 26.38 16.67 13.62
CA THR A 654 27.40 17.32 14.45
C THR A 654 26.81 18.47 15.29
N ILE A 655 25.84 19.19 14.72
CA ILE A 655 25.08 20.23 15.43
C ILE A 655 24.23 19.60 16.54
N VAL A 656 23.56 18.47 16.25
CA VAL A 656 22.79 17.74 17.27
C VAL A 656 23.69 17.23 18.39
N GLU A 657 24.84 16.60 18.07
CA GLU A 657 25.77 16.06 19.08
C GLU A 657 26.23 17.15 20.05
N ARG A 658 26.66 18.32 19.55
CA ARG A 658 27.19 19.39 20.42
C ARG A 658 26.10 20.10 21.24
N ASN A 659 24.83 20.03 20.84
CA ASN A 659 23.71 20.66 21.53
C ASN A 659 22.85 19.71 22.39
N THR A 660 23.16 18.41 22.35
CA THR A 660 22.44 17.39 23.14
C THR A 660 23.36 16.53 23.99
N GLY A 661 24.62 16.34 23.59
CA GLY A 661 25.51 15.34 24.17
C GLY A 661 25.25 13.91 23.71
N LEU A 662 24.35 13.71 22.72
CA LEU A 662 24.24 12.43 22.03
C LEU A 662 25.56 12.11 21.29
N THR A 663 25.85 10.82 21.17
CA THR A 663 27.00 10.29 20.42
C THR A 663 26.54 9.23 19.43
N ASP A 664 27.42 8.91 18.48
CA ASP A 664 27.22 7.82 17.50
C ASP A 664 25.98 8.06 16.62
N LEU A 665 25.74 9.33 16.26
CA LEU A 665 24.71 9.69 15.28
C LEU A 665 25.23 9.41 13.86
N ALA A 666 24.34 8.96 12.96
CA ALA A 666 24.67 8.83 11.55
C ALA A 666 24.95 10.22 10.95
N SER A 667 25.89 10.28 10.01
CA SER A 667 26.18 11.51 9.26
C SER A 667 24.96 11.97 8.46
N ASP A 668 24.23 11.02 7.84
CA ASP A 668 22.88 11.25 7.32
C ASP A 668 21.85 11.03 8.43
N ILE A 669 21.61 12.08 9.21
CA ILE A 669 20.72 12.04 10.37
C ILE A 669 19.23 12.06 10.00
N PHE A 670 18.89 12.36 8.74
CA PHE A 670 17.50 12.38 8.27
C PHE A 670 17.01 11.02 7.80
N GLN A 671 17.94 10.11 7.49
CA GLN A 671 17.65 8.73 7.19
C GLN A 671 17.82 7.83 8.42
N VAL A 672 17.25 6.64 8.36
CA VAL A 672 17.44 5.65 9.42
C VAL A 672 18.89 5.13 9.35
N PRO A 673 19.70 5.20 10.43
CA PRO A 673 21.15 4.87 10.44
C PRO A 673 21.55 3.44 10.04
N TRP A 674 20.58 2.57 9.80
CA TRP A 674 20.76 1.19 9.37
C TRP A 674 20.01 1.12 8.06
N GLY A 675 20.75 1.25 6.95
CA GLY A 675 20.18 1.37 5.62
C GLY A 675 19.01 0.42 5.48
N THR A 676 17.84 0.98 5.14
CA THR A 676 16.54 0.33 4.92
C THR A 676 16.45 -1.05 5.55
N ASN A 677 15.65 -1.24 6.60
CA ASN A 677 15.33 -2.59 7.01
C ASN A 677 14.62 -3.31 5.85
N THR A 678 15.39 -3.99 5.01
CA THR A 678 14.86 -4.65 3.83
C THR A 678 14.27 -5.95 4.31
N ALA A 679 12.96 -6.14 4.07
CA ALA A 679 12.34 -7.42 4.33
C ALA A 679 13.20 -8.55 3.73
N PRO A 680 13.32 -9.71 4.41
CA PRO A 680 14.03 -10.86 3.86
C PRO A 680 13.59 -11.12 2.42
N LEU A 681 14.52 -11.39 1.50
CA LEU A 681 14.19 -11.59 0.09
C LEU A 681 13.77 -13.04 -0.15
N ILE A 682 12.74 -13.24 -0.99
CA ILE A 682 12.46 -14.56 -1.59
C ILE A 682 13.55 -14.81 -2.64
N ARG A 683 14.28 -15.91 -2.50
CA ARG A 683 15.30 -16.28 -3.48
C ARG A 683 14.81 -17.40 -4.38
N ASP A 684 14.68 -18.59 -3.81
CA ASP A 684 14.22 -19.77 -4.55
C ASP A 684 12.78 -20.16 -4.16
N GLY A 685 12.24 -19.54 -3.10
CA GLY A 685 10.93 -19.86 -2.56
C GLY A 685 10.84 -21.28 -1.96
N VAL A 686 9.63 -21.66 -1.58
CA VAL A 686 9.26 -22.99 -1.12
C VAL A 686 8.57 -23.70 -2.28
N ALA A 687 9.18 -24.77 -2.78
CA ALA A 687 8.58 -25.54 -3.87
C ALA A 687 7.36 -26.35 -3.42
N ASP A 688 6.37 -26.47 -4.31
CA ASP A 688 5.23 -27.36 -4.15
C ASP A 688 5.64 -28.78 -3.77
N ARG A 689 4.81 -29.43 -2.95
CA ARG A 689 5.04 -30.78 -2.43
C ARG A 689 3.84 -31.68 -2.64
N SER A 690 4.12 -32.95 -2.88
CA SER A 690 3.11 -34.01 -2.85
C SER A 690 3.34 -34.91 -1.66
N VAL A 691 2.26 -35.24 -0.95
CA VAL A 691 2.21 -36.18 0.17
C VAL A 691 1.08 -37.17 -0.04
N VAL A 692 1.07 -38.26 0.71
CA VAL A 692 0.04 -39.31 0.59
C VAL A 692 -0.78 -39.30 1.87
N GLU A 693 -2.10 -39.45 1.74
CA GLU A 693 -2.97 -39.59 2.92
C GLU A 693 -2.54 -40.79 3.79
N THR A 694 -2.79 -40.68 5.09
CA THR A 694 -2.41 -41.68 6.11
C THR A 694 -0.91 -41.94 6.29
N VAL A 695 -0.05 -41.34 5.46
CA VAL A 695 1.41 -41.47 5.55
C VAL A 695 1.98 -40.23 6.23
N ALA A 696 2.76 -40.45 7.29
CA ALA A 696 3.47 -39.37 7.95
C ALA A 696 4.54 -38.81 7.02
N PHE A 697 4.63 -37.48 6.93
CA PHE A 697 5.67 -36.80 6.18
C PHE A 697 6.36 -35.75 7.05
N SER A 698 7.58 -35.39 6.65
CA SER A 698 8.30 -34.26 7.19
C SER A 698 9.26 -33.70 6.15
N PHE A 699 9.29 -32.38 5.99
CA PHE A 699 10.29 -31.70 5.17
C PHE A 699 10.63 -30.34 5.77
N ALA A 700 11.90 -29.95 5.64
CA ALA A 700 12.36 -28.63 6.03
C ALA A 700 12.21 -27.63 4.88
N VAL A 701 11.92 -26.37 5.22
CA VAL A 701 12.02 -25.24 4.29
C VAL A 701 13.49 -25.13 3.87
N PRO A 702 13.80 -25.05 2.56
CA PRO A 702 15.17 -24.94 2.08
C PRO A 702 15.91 -23.76 2.73
N THR A 703 17.17 -23.94 3.10
CA THR A 703 17.96 -22.89 3.78
C THR A 703 18.18 -21.65 2.91
N ASN A 704 18.00 -21.77 1.59
CA ASN A 704 18.09 -20.74 0.57
C ASN A 704 16.73 -20.25 0.06
N ALA A 705 15.60 -20.71 0.62
CA ALA A 705 14.28 -20.24 0.19
C ALA A 705 14.12 -18.72 0.38
N PHE A 706 14.63 -18.24 1.52
CA PHE A 706 14.68 -16.82 1.89
C PHE A 706 16.13 -16.41 2.17
N ARG A 707 16.49 -15.17 1.88
CA ARG A 707 17.81 -14.58 2.14
C ARG A 707 17.65 -13.33 3.00
N GLU A 708 18.52 -13.21 4.00
CA GLU A 708 18.72 -11.98 4.75
C GLU A 708 19.95 -11.25 4.18
N ASP A 709 19.78 -9.96 3.88
CA ASP A 709 20.81 -9.09 3.32
C ASP A 709 21.44 -8.20 4.40
N ASN A 710 20.73 -7.98 5.52
CA ASN A 710 21.17 -7.20 6.65
C ASN A 710 22.08 -8.04 7.58
N THR A 711 23.32 -7.62 7.75
CA THR A 711 24.28 -8.33 8.62
C THR A 711 23.95 -8.13 10.10
N GLY A 712 23.46 -9.18 10.77
CA GLY A 712 23.22 -9.19 12.22
C GLY A 712 21.81 -9.59 12.61
N ASP A 713 20.89 -9.68 11.65
CA ASP A 713 19.49 -9.96 11.91
C ASP A 713 19.22 -11.43 12.23
N THR A 714 18.27 -11.63 13.14
CA THR A 714 17.64 -12.92 13.42
C THR A 714 16.30 -13.00 12.70
N LEU A 715 16.02 -14.13 12.08
CA LEU A 715 14.78 -14.38 11.34
C LEU A 715 13.77 -15.15 12.20
N ALA A 716 12.59 -14.58 12.39
CA ALA A 716 11.41 -15.25 12.92
C ALA A 716 10.59 -15.86 11.78
N TRP A 717 10.08 -17.08 11.99
CA TRP A 717 9.37 -17.85 10.95
C TRP A 717 7.95 -18.19 11.41
N SER A 718 6.99 -18.12 10.50
CA SER A 718 5.61 -18.52 10.75
C SER A 718 4.97 -19.16 9.51
N ALA A 719 3.89 -19.92 9.69
CA ALA A 719 3.12 -20.51 8.60
C ALA A 719 1.63 -20.53 8.90
N ARG A 720 0.81 -20.36 7.86
CA ARG A 720 -0.67 -20.39 7.90
C ARG A 720 -1.23 -20.79 6.53
N MET A 721 -2.53 -20.96 6.42
CA MET A 721 -3.18 -21.08 5.10
C MET A 721 -3.12 -19.74 4.36
N ALA A 722 -2.99 -19.76 3.02
CA ALA A 722 -2.86 -18.54 2.22
C ALA A 722 -4.07 -17.59 2.33
N ASN A 723 -5.25 -18.12 2.68
CA ASN A 723 -6.47 -17.35 2.93
C ASN A 723 -6.51 -16.69 4.34
N GLY A 724 -5.47 -16.86 5.16
CA GLY A 724 -5.37 -16.32 6.52
C GLY A 724 -5.75 -17.30 7.64
N ASP A 725 -6.34 -18.45 7.33
CA ASP A 725 -6.78 -19.42 8.33
C ASP A 725 -5.61 -20.18 9.00
N PRO A 726 -5.79 -20.71 10.23
CA PRO A 726 -4.82 -21.61 10.85
C PRO A 726 -4.57 -22.88 10.01
N LEU A 727 -3.39 -23.47 10.13
CA LEU A 727 -3.10 -24.77 9.50
C LEU A 727 -4.08 -25.86 10.00
N PRO A 728 -4.47 -26.83 9.15
CA PRO A 728 -5.26 -27.97 9.57
C PRO A 728 -4.59 -28.71 10.74
N ALA A 729 -5.39 -29.27 11.66
CA ALA A 729 -4.87 -29.89 12.89
C ALA A 729 -3.83 -31.01 12.66
N TRP A 730 -3.82 -31.63 11.49
CA TRP A 730 -2.87 -32.69 11.11
C TRP A 730 -1.55 -32.17 10.52
N LEU A 731 -1.45 -30.86 10.21
CA LEU A 731 -0.30 -30.20 9.61
C LEU A 731 0.32 -29.22 10.61
N SER A 732 1.61 -29.38 10.90
CA SER A 732 2.35 -28.57 11.86
C SER A 732 3.60 -27.95 11.23
N PHE A 733 3.93 -26.73 11.65
CA PHE A 733 5.17 -26.04 11.31
C PHE A 733 5.97 -25.71 12.58
N ASP A 734 7.19 -26.23 12.67
CA ASP A 734 8.13 -25.88 13.73
C ASP A 734 9.04 -24.74 13.25
N ALA A 735 8.85 -23.54 13.81
CA ALA A 735 9.62 -22.34 13.45
C ALA A 735 11.10 -22.42 13.83
N ALA A 736 11.48 -23.19 14.85
CA ALA A 736 12.87 -23.31 15.30
C ALA A 736 13.69 -24.19 14.35
N THR A 737 13.07 -25.26 13.84
CA THR A 737 13.71 -26.18 12.88
C THR A 737 13.33 -25.89 11.42
N ARG A 738 12.38 -24.97 11.17
CA ARG A 738 11.78 -24.63 9.87
C ARG A 738 11.21 -25.85 9.15
N THR A 739 10.55 -26.74 9.91
CA THR A 739 10.10 -28.04 9.41
C THR A 739 8.59 -28.13 9.39
N PHE A 740 8.04 -28.50 8.23
CA PHE A 740 6.66 -28.99 8.13
C PHE A 740 6.62 -30.48 8.46
N SER A 741 5.61 -30.90 9.20
CA SER A 741 5.32 -32.31 9.45
C SER A 741 3.83 -32.55 9.64
N GLY A 742 3.39 -33.76 9.32
CA GLY A 742 1.98 -34.12 9.47
C GLY A 742 1.68 -35.52 9.00
N THR A 743 0.43 -35.94 9.19
CA THR A 743 -0.12 -37.18 8.62
C THR A 743 -1.52 -36.85 8.12
N PRO A 744 -1.71 -36.67 6.80
CA PRO A 744 -3.03 -36.30 6.30
C PRO A 744 -4.06 -37.39 6.67
N PRO A 745 -5.28 -37.04 7.07
CA PRO A 745 -6.31 -38.01 7.44
C PRO A 745 -6.73 -38.88 6.25
N ALA A 746 -7.25 -40.07 6.52
CA ALA A 746 -7.88 -40.89 5.48
C ALA A 746 -9.10 -40.16 4.87
N GLY A 747 -9.21 -40.19 3.54
CA GLY A 747 -10.20 -39.48 2.74
C GLY A 747 -9.85 -38.02 2.43
N PHE A 748 -8.69 -37.51 2.90
CA PHE A 748 -8.27 -36.13 2.64
C PHE A 748 -7.41 -36.07 1.38
N VAL A 749 -8.06 -36.02 0.21
CA VAL A 749 -7.39 -35.87 -1.10
C VAL A 749 -7.66 -34.48 -1.66
N GLY A 750 -6.61 -33.78 -2.10
CA GLY A 750 -6.73 -32.42 -2.63
C GLY A 750 -5.52 -31.53 -2.35
N ALA A 751 -5.59 -30.29 -2.80
CA ALA A 751 -4.52 -29.31 -2.68
C ALA A 751 -4.76 -28.34 -1.51
N LEU A 752 -3.72 -28.06 -0.72
CA LEU A 752 -3.68 -27.00 0.29
C LEU A 752 -2.67 -25.93 -0.13
N THR A 753 -3.08 -24.67 -0.21
CA THR A 753 -2.15 -23.54 -0.39
C THR A 753 -1.71 -23.00 0.96
N VAL A 754 -0.41 -23.14 1.26
CA VAL A 754 0.20 -22.78 2.54
C VAL A 754 1.14 -21.60 2.34
N GLN A 755 1.00 -20.59 3.18
CA GLN A 755 1.87 -19.42 3.23
C GLN A 755 2.93 -19.60 4.32
N VAL A 756 4.20 -19.41 3.96
CA VAL A 756 5.33 -19.31 4.88
C VAL A 756 5.77 -17.86 4.93
N ALA A 757 5.91 -17.30 6.12
CA ALA A 757 6.40 -15.95 6.29
C ALA A 757 7.66 -15.90 7.15
N VAL A 758 8.55 -14.99 6.77
CA VAL A 758 9.80 -14.70 7.44
C VAL A 758 9.81 -13.23 7.83
N THR A 759 10.15 -12.96 9.07
CA THR A 759 10.20 -11.62 9.66
C THR A 759 11.56 -11.40 10.27
N ASP A 760 12.22 -10.29 9.96
CA ASP A 760 13.51 -9.94 10.56
C ASP A 760 13.37 -9.43 12.00
N THR A 761 14.48 -8.93 12.57
CA THR A 761 14.55 -8.44 13.96
C THR A 761 13.85 -7.09 14.15
N PHE A 762 13.59 -6.37 13.06
CA PHE A 762 12.96 -5.06 13.03
C PHE A 762 11.53 -5.10 12.44
N ASN A 763 10.99 -6.31 12.26
CA ASN A 763 9.64 -6.64 11.80
C ASN A 763 9.35 -6.48 10.31
N ALA A 764 10.33 -6.23 9.43
CA ALA A 764 10.04 -6.34 8.00
C ALA A 764 9.88 -7.81 7.60
N ARG A 765 8.90 -8.05 6.72
CA ARG A 765 8.32 -9.36 6.50
C ARG A 765 8.17 -9.65 5.02
N THR A 766 8.55 -10.86 4.64
CA THR A 766 8.30 -11.44 3.33
C THR A 766 7.53 -12.73 3.51
N SER A 767 6.73 -13.13 2.52
CA SER A 767 6.06 -14.42 2.52
C SER A 767 6.04 -15.05 1.15
N ASP A 768 6.04 -16.37 1.12
CA ASP A 768 5.92 -17.19 -0.08
C ASP A 768 4.84 -18.25 0.12
N ASP A 769 4.11 -18.57 -0.95
CA ASP A 769 3.02 -19.54 -0.95
C ASP A 769 3.43 -20.79 -1.72
N PHE A 770 3.17 -21.98 -1.17
CA PHE A 770 3.38 -23.25 -1.86
C PHE A 770 2.17 -24.16 -1.74
N VAL A 771 2.01 -25.07 -2.71
CA VAL A 771 0.93 -26.05 -2.74
C VAL A 771 1.39 -27.37 -2.14
N LEU A 772 0.65 -27.87 -1.15
CA LEU A 772 0.75 -29.23 -0.63
C LEU A 772 -0.37 -30.09 -1.21
N ASN A 773 -0.04 -30.91 -2.21
CA ASN A 773 -0.96 -31.85 -2.85
C ASN A 773 -1.01 -33.16 -2.06
N VAL A 774 -2.19 -33.52 -1.54
CA VAL A 774 -2.41 -34.82 -0.87
C VAL A 774 -3.02 -35.80 -1.87
N ALA A 775 -2.30 -36.88 -2.17
CA ALA A 775 -2.71 -37.98 -3.03
C ALA A 775 -3.34 -39.13 -2.22
N SER A 776 -4.18 -39.95 -2.88
CA SER A 776 -4.73 -41.17 -2.27
C SER A 776 -3.64 -42.24 -2.09
N TYR A 777 -3.89 -43.14 -1.14
CA TYR A 777 -3.02 -44.30 -0.91
C TYR A 777 -3.43 -45.46 -1.82
N VAL A 778 -2.54 -45.89 -2.73
CA VAL A 778 -2.72 -47.09 -3.59
C VAL A 778 -1.72 -48.16 -3.14
N ASN A 779 -2.20 -49.38 -2.90
CA ASN A 779 -1.38 -50.49 -2.45
C ASN A 779 -0.98 -51.40 -3.63
N ARG A 780 0.30 -51.41 -3.99
CA ARG A 780 0.83 -52.25 -5.08
C ARG A 780 1.32 -53.58 -4.54
N ILE A 781 0.84 -54.67 -5.13
CA ILE A 781 1.20 -56.04 -4.80
C ILE A 781 1.69 -56.74 -6.07
N ASP A 782 2.98 -57.06 -6.12
CA ASP A 782 3.60 -57.77 -7.25
C ASP A 782 3.80 -59.26 -6.87
N GLY A 783 3.28 -60.17 -7.70
CA GLY A 783 3.50 -61.61 -7.67
C GLY A 783 4.82 -62.03 -8.32
N THR A 784 4.90 -63.28 -8.75
CA THR A 784 6.06 -63.90 -9.37
C THR A 784 5.66 -64.76 -10.57
N ALA A 785 6.64 -65.30 -11.30
CA ALA A 785 6.38 -66.18 -12.45
C ALA A 785 5.88 -67.61 -12.08
N ALA A 786 5.23 -67.79 -10.92
CA ALA A 786 4.74 -69.08 -10.45
C ALA A 786 3.28 -68.92 -9.99
N GLY A 787 2.46 -69.95 -10.19
CA GLY A 787 1.05 -69.90 -9.77
C GLY A 787 0.88 -69.63 -8.26
N GLU A 788 0.29 -68.49 -7.94
CA GLU A 788 0.16 -67.90 -6.62
C GLU A 788 -1.28 -67.57 -6.25
N ARG A 789 -1.51 -67.33 -4.96
CA ARG A 789 -2.75 -66.72 -4.47
C ARG A 789 -2.40 -65.36 -3.89
N ILE A 790 -2.95 -64.30 -4.47
CA ILE A 790 -2.68 -62.91 -4.09
C ILE A 790 -4.00 -62.25 -3.70
N ASP A 791 -4.09 -61.84 -2.44
CA ASP A 791 -5.26 -61.19 -1.87
C ASP A 791 -4.90 -59.72 -1.57
N GLY A 792 -5.69 -58.79 -2.09
CA GLY A 792 -5.64 -57.36 -1.84
C GLY A 792 -6.22 -56.97 -0.48
N THR A 793 -6.77 -55.78 -0.42
CA THR A 793 -7.28 -55.11 0.76
C THR A 793 -8.64 -54.49 0.46
N ALA A 794 -9.33 -53.94 1.47
CA ALA A 794 -10.58 -53.19 1.24
C ALA A 794 -10.32 -51.74 0.74
N ARG A 795 -9.24 -51.50 0.00
CA ARG A 795 -8.82 -50.20 -0.55
C ARG A 795 -8.33 -50.42 -1.98
N PRO A 796 -8.33 -49.39 -2.84
CA PRO A 796 -7.76 -49.47 -4.18
C PRO A 796 -6.36 -50.09 -4.22
N ASP A 797 -6.28 -51.26 -4.84
CA ASP A 797 -5.09 -52.10 -5.00
C ASP A 797 -4.63 -52.14 -6.47
N GLN A 798 -3.33 -52.36 -6.66
CA GLN A 798 -2.77 -52.74 -7.95
C GLN A 798 -2.07 -54.09 -7.80
N ILE A 799 -2.64 -55.14 -8.39
CA ILE A 799 -2.15 -56.51 -8.24
C ILE A 799 -1.64 -57.02 -9.59
N TYR A 800 -0.42 -57.56 -9.60
CA TYR A 800 0.21 -58.15 -10.80
C TYR A 800 0.58 -59.61 -10.53
N GLY A 801 0.03 -60.57 -11.28
CA GLY A 801 0.35 -62.01 -11.20
C GLY A 801 1.67 -62.36 -11.89
N PHE A 802 1.84 -61.89 -13.14
CA PHE A 802 2.91 -62.23 -14.09
C PHE A 802 2.69 -63.58 -14.79
N ASP A 803 3.70 -64.45 -14.91
CA ASP A 803 3.52 -65.77 -15.53
C ASP A 803 3.07 -66.78 -14.45
N GLY A 804 2.34 -67.85 -14.79
CA GLY A 804 1.84 -68.84 -13.84
C GLY A 804 0.32 -68.94 -13.87
N ASP A 805 -0.25 -69.97 -13.25
CA ASP A 805 -1.70 -70.08 -13.07
C ASP A 805 -2.05 -69.44 -11.71
N ASP A 806 -2.42 -68.16 -11.70
CA ASP A 806 -2.60 -67.32 -10.51
C ASP A 806 -4.05 -67.21 -10.05
N ARG A 807 -4.24 -66.81 -8.78
CA ARG A 807 -5.54 -66.44 -8.22
C ARG A 807 -5.45 -65.09 -7.52
N LEU A 808 -6.00 -64.06 -8.15
CA LEU A 808 -5.96 -62.67 -7.71
C LEU A 808 -7.33 -62.25 -7.13
N ARG A 809 -7.34 -61.49 -6.04
CA ARG A 809 -8.58 -60.93 -5.45
C ARG A 809 -8.40 -59.51 -4.93
N GLY A 810 -9.23 -58.57 -5.38
CA GLY A 810 -9.22 -57.15 -4.97
C GLY A 810 -9.86 -56.91 -3.60
N PHE A 811 -11.10 -57.37 -3.42
CA PHE A 811 -12.01 -57.10 -2.29
C PHE A 811 -12.85 -55.83 -2.47
N ASP A 812 -12.71 -54.81 -1.62
CA ASP A 812 -13.50 -53.57 -1.76
C ASP A 812 -12.55 -52.48 -2.28
N GLY A 813 -13.04 -51.56 -3.11
CA GLY A 813 -12.23 -50.48 -3.69
C GLY A 813 -12.16 -50.60 -5.21
N ASP A 814 -11.79 -49.52 -5.88
CA ASP A 814 -11.60 -49.53 -7.34
C ASP A 814 -10.19 -50.07 -7.64
N ASP A 815 -10.11 -51.35 -7.98
CA ASP A 815 -8.86 -52.11 -8.07
C ASP A 815 -8.39 -52.30 -9.53
N MET A 816 -7.09 -52.56 -9.69
CA MET A 816 -6.50 -52.95 -10.98
C MET A 816 -5.75 -54.28 -10.83
N LEU A 817 -6.27 -55.35 -11.43
CA LEU A 817 -5.73 -56.70 -11.31
C LEU A 817 -5.28 -57.22 -12.68
N LEU A 818 -4.03 -57.66 -12.78
CA LEU A 818 -3.44 -58.23 -14.01
C LEU A 818 -2.97 -59.66 -13.73
N GLY A 819 -3.61 -60.67 -14.32
CA GLY A 819 -3.22 -62.09 -14.28
C GLY A 819 -1.85 -62.28 -14.93
N GLY A 820 -1.78 -62.10 -16.24
CA GLY A 820 -0.54 -62.08 -17.00
C GLY A 820 -0.47 -63.24 -18.00
N GLY A 821 0.25 -64.30 -17.70
CA GLY A 821 0.40 -65.44 -18.61
C GLY A 821 0.26 -66.78 -17.91
N GLY A 822 -0.71 -67.60 -18.28
CA GLY A 822 -1.11 -68.83 -17.62
C GLY A 822 -2.63 -68.87 -17.57
N ASN A 823 -3.22 -69.83 -16.86
CA ASN A 823 -4.68 -69.89 -16.68
C ASN A 823 -5.03 -69.31 -15.31
N ASP A 824 -5.41 -68.04 -15.30
CA ASP A 824 -5.58 -67.23 -14.11
C ASP A 824 -7.03 -67.18 -13.64
N GLU A 825 -7.24 -66.93 -12.35
CA GLU A 825 -8.53 -66.57 -11.77
C GLU A 825 -8.44 -65.19 -11.13
N VAL A 826 -9.10 -64.20 -11.71
CA VAL A 826 -9.02 -62.79 -11.32
C VAL A 826 -10.39 -62.32 -10.81
N ILE A 827 -10.47 -61.88 -9.56
CA ILE A 827 -11.72 -61.44 -8.92
C ILE A 827 -11.58 -60.00 -8.42
N GLY A 828 -12.38 -59.07 -8.94
CA GLY A 828 -12.40 -57.66 -8.55
C GLY A 828 -12.95 -57.49 -7.13
N GLY A 829 -14.26 -57.64 -7.00
CA GLY A 829 -14.99 -57.55 -5.74
C GLY A 829 -15.99 -56.39 -5.77
N ALA A 830 -16.04 -55.57 -4.74
CA ALA A 830 -16.92 -54.41 -4.69
C ALA A 830 -16.16 -53.13 -5.06
N GLY A 831 -16.50 -52.48 -6.16
CA GLY A 831 -15.79 -51.32 -6.69
C GLY A 831 -15.94 -51.25 -8.21
N ASN A 832 -15.41 -50.21 -8.85
CA ASN A 832 -15.31 -50.19 -10.31
C ASN A 832 -13.91 -50.67 -10.70
N ASP A 833 -13.79 -51.95 -11.00
CA ASP A 833 -12.51 -52.63 -11.13
C ASP A 833 -12.04 -52.74 -12.58
N GLN A 834 -10.72 -52.86 -12.75
CA GLN A 834 -10.09 -53.19 -14.04
C GLN A 834 -9.38 -54.53 -13.94
N LEU A 835 -9.89 -55.53 -14.65
CA LEU A 835 -9.40 -56.90 -14.63
C LEU A 835 -8.81 -57.28 -15.98
N PHE A 836 -7.61 -57.86 -15.97
CA PHE A 836 -6.93 -58.35 -17.17
C PHE A 836 -6.51 -59.81 -16.94
N GLY A 837 -7.01 -60.75 -17.75
CA GLY A 837 -6.60 -62.16 -17.71
C GLY A 837 -5.21 -62.32 -18.31
N GLY A 838 -5.08 -61.97 -19.59
CA GLY A 838 -3.78 -61.91 -20.26
C GLY A 838 -3.63 -63.03 -21.30
N ALA A 839 -2.77 -64.02 -21.08
CA ALA A 839 -2.56 -65.10 -22.04
C ALA A 839 -2.74 -66.47 -21.39
N GLY A 840 -3.72 -67.25 -21.85
CA GLY A 840 -4.09 -68.57 -21.36
C GLY A 840 -5.61 -68.68 -21.29
N ASN A 841 -6.17 -69.71 -20.67
CA ASN A 841 -7.63 -69.81 -20.52
C ASN A 841 -8.01 -69.30 -19.12
N ASP A 842 -8.41 -68.05 -19.04
CA ASP A 842 -8.59 -67.31 -17.80
C ASP A 842 -10.05 -67.29 -17.31
N ARG A 843 -10.23 -67.05 -16.01
CA ARG A 843 -11.53 -66.80 -15.38
C ARG A 843 -11.54 -65.43 -14.71
N LEU A 844 -12.39 -64.51 -15.17
CA LEU A 844 -12.53 -63.17 -14.59
C LEU A 844 -13.92 -62.99 -13.97
N GLU A 845 -13.99 -62.33 -12.81
CA GLU A 845 -15.24 -62.03 -12.10
C GLU A 845 -15.17 -60.61 -11.50
N GLY A 846 -15.97 -59.67 -12.01
CA GLY A 846 -16.05 -58.30 -11.51
C GLY A 846 -16.71 -58.21 -10.14
N GLU A 847 -17.83 -58.91 -9.97
CA GLU A 847 -18.73 -58.92 -8.80
C GLU A 847 -19.65 -57.70 -8.71
N ALA A 848 -19.32 -56.61 -8.01
CA ALA A 848 -20.26 -55.51 -7.77
C ALA A 848 -19.65 -54.14 -8.06
N GLY A 849 -20.27 -53.40 -8.97
CA GLY A 849 -19.81 -52.11 -9.46
C GLY A 849 -19.72 -52.14 -10.98
N ASN A 850 -19.28 -51.05 -11.59
CA ASN A 850 -19.19 -50.95 -13.04
C ASN A 850 -17.77 -51.32 -13.46
N ASP A 851 -17.58 -52.58 -13.82
CA ASP A 851 -16.26 -53.19 -14.03
C ASP A 851 -15.84 -53.18 -15.49
N THR A 852 -14.53 -53.23 -15.73
CA THR A 852 -13.94 -53.40 -17.05
C THR A 852 -13.06 -54.63 -17.08
N LEU A 853 -13.47 -55.65 -17.84
CA LEU A 853 -12.82 -56.95 -17.94
C LEU A 853 -12.21 -57.14 -19.34
N TYR A 854 -10.93 -57.47 -19.40
CA TYR A 854 -10.23 -57.89 -20.60
C TYR A 854 -9.71 -59.31 -20.42
N SER A 855 -10.36 -60.27 -21.08
CA SER A 855 -10.08 -61.70 -20.92
C SER A 855 -8.71 -62.06 -21.50
N GLY A 856 -8.49 -61.80 -22.79
CA GLY A 856 -7.15 -61.83 -23.39
C GLY A 856 -7.00 -62.90 -24.48
N LEU A 857 -5.86 -63.61 -24.50
CA LEU A 857 -5.57 -64.64 -25.49
C LEU A 857 -5.89 -66.03 -24.93
N GLY A 858 -6.86 -66.75 -25.47
CA GLY A 858 -7.22 -68.10 -25.06
C GLY A 858 -8.73 -68.25 -24.94
N ASN A 859 -9.22 -69.40 -24.50
CA ASN A 859 -10.67 -69.60 -24.35
C ASN A 859 -11.06 -69.28 -22.91
N ASP A 860 -11.61 -68.09 -22.71
CA ASP A 860 -11.79 -67.50 -21.39
C ASP A 860 -13.24 -67.58 -20.90
N GLU A 861 -13.43 -67.40 -19.58
CA GLU A 861 -14.74 -67.21 -18.96
C GLU A 861 -14.76 -65.92 -18.12
N SER A 862 -15.50 -64.91 -18.56
CA SER A 862 -15.58 -63.61 -17.90
C SER A 862 -17.01 -63.28 -17.47
N ARG A 863 -17.16 -62.76 -16.25
CA ARG A 863 -18.45 -62.41 -15.63
C ARG A 863 -18.36 -61.00 -15.04
N GLY A 864 -19.21 -60.08 -15.50
CA GLY A 864 -19.30 -58.71 -14.99
C GLY A 864 -19.85 -58.72 -13.56
N GLY A 865 -21.13 -59.06 -13.41
CA GLY A 865 -21.77 -59.22 -12.11
C GLY A 865 -22.91 -58.25 -11.96
N ALA A 866 -22.84 -57.33 -11.00
CA ALA A 866 -23.86 -56.33 -10.76
C ALA A 866 -23.31 -54.92 -11.02
N GLY A 867 -23.83 -54.22 -12.01
CA GLY A 867 -23.40 -52.90 -12.44
C GLY A 867 -23.38 -52.82 -13.96
N ASP A 868 -23.11 -51.65 -14.52
CA ASP A 868 -23.01 -51.50 -15.98
C ASP A 868 -21.57 -51.85 -16.40
N ASP A 869 -21.35 -53.07 -16.90
CA ASP A 869 -20.03 -53.66 -17.11
C ASP A 869 -19.55 -53.60 -18.57
N VAL A 870 -18.22 -53.64 -18.76
CA VAL A 870 -17.58 -53.71 -20.07
C VAL A 870 -16.68 -54.95 -20.14
N ILE A 871 -17.01 -55.89 -21.02
CA ILE A 871 -16.30 -57.17 -21.14
C ILE A 871 -15.78 -57.38 -22.56
N HIS A 872 -14.47 -57.58 -22.68
CA HIS A 872 -13.78 -57.92 -23.93
C HIS A 872 -13.20 -59.34 -23.86
N GLY A 873 -13.61 -60.24 -24.76
CA GLY A 873 -13.08 -61.59 -24.95
C GLY A 873 -11.68 -61.57 -25.57
N VAL A 874 -11.56 -60.87 -26.71
CA VAL A 874 -10.34 -60.71 -27.52
C VAL A 874 -10.09 -61.91 -28.44
N ASP A 875 -9.17 -62.85 -28.17
CA ASP A 875 -8.85 -63.94 -29.12
C ASP A 875 -9.13 -65.31 -28.47
N GLY A 876 -10.11 -66.06 -28.97
CA GLY A 876 -10.39 -67.43 -28.52
C GLY A 876 -11.88 -67.77 -28.59
N ASN A 877 -12.29 -68.91 -28.02
CA ASN A 877 -13.72 -69.26 -27.95
C ASN A 877 -14.23 -68.96 -26.55
N ASP A 878 -14.69 -67.74 -26.34
CA ASP A 878 -14.92 -67.17 -25.01
C ASP A 878 -16.34 -67.37 -24.50
N ARG A 879 -16.51 -67.27 -23.19
CA ARG A 879 -17.80 -67.29 -22.50
C ARG A 879 -17.94 -66.00 -21.68
N LEU A 880 -18.73 -65.06 -22.17
CA LEU A 880 -18.90 -63.75 -21.53
C LEU A 880 -20.31 -63.61 -20.95
N PHE A 881 -20.41 -63.13 -19.72
CA PHE A 881 -21.67 -62.94 -19.00
C PHE A 881 -21.70 -61.53 -18.37
N GLY A 882 -22.63 -60.66 -18.78
CA GLY A 882 -22.83 -59.35 -18.15
C GLY A 882 -23.48 -59.46 -16.77
N ASP A 883 -24.49 -60.35 -16.68
CA ASP A 883 -25.35 -60.62 -15.53
C ASP A 883 -26.38 -59.53 -15.23
N GLY A 884 -26.08 -58.45 -14.51
CA GLY A 884 -27.10 -57.48 -14.12
C GLY A 884 -26.63 -56.04 -14.23
N GLY A 885 -27.27 -55.26 -15.11
CA GLY A 885 -26.89 -53.90 -15.46
C GLY A 885 -27.01 -53.72 -16.97
N ASN A 886 -26.62 -52.56 -17.49
CA ASN A 886 -26.62 -52.33 -18.94
C ASN A 886 -25.20 -52.53 -19.47
N ASP A 887 -24.94 -53.74 -19.95
CA ASP A 887 -23.59 -54.21 -20.19
C ASP A 887 -23.16 -54.06 -21.65
N TRP A 888 -21.86 -53.96 -21.86
CA TRP A 888 -21.23 -53.99 -23.17
C TRP A 888 -20.31 -55.20 -23.28
N LEU A 889 -20.64 -56.14 -24.16
CA LEU A 889 -19.90 -57.40 -24.35
C LEU A 889 -19.37 -57.49 -25.79
N ASP A 890 -18.08 -57.79 -25.93
CA ASP A 890 -17.42 -58.01 -27.22
C ASP A 890 -16.63 -59.32 -27.21
N GLY A 891 -17.07 -60.30 -28.01
CA GLY A 891 -16.44 -61.62 -28.12
C GLY A 891 -15.07 -61.59 -28.78
N GLY A 892 -14.84 -60.68 -29.73
CA GLY A 892 -13.58 -60.62 -30.48
C GLY A 892 -13.46 -61.71 -31.55
N ILE A 893 -12.36 -62.46 -31.59
CA ILE A 893 -12.06 -63.46 -32.63
C ILE A 893 -12.28 -64.86 -32.08
N GLY A 894 -13.21 -65.62 -32.67
CA GLY A 894 -13.32 -67.05 -32.45
C GLY A 894 -14.73 -67.60 -32.59
N ILE A 895 -15.19 -68.41 -31.65
CA ILE A 895 -16.57 -68.92 -31.62
C ILE A 895 -17.07 -68.73 -30.19
N ASP A 896 -17.76 -67.62 -29.99
CA ASP A 896 -18.00 -67.08 -28.66
C ASP A 896 -19.42 -67.38 -28.17
N THR A 897 -19.58 -67.36 -26.86
CA THR A 897 -20.88 -67.45 -26.19
C THR A 897 -21.05 -66.24 -25.28
N LEU A 898 -21.93 -65.32 -25.66
CA LEU A 898 -22.22 -64.09 -24.91
C LEU A 898 -23.64 -64.14 -24.33
N SER A 899 -23.78 -63.65 -23.10
CA SER A 899 -25.06 -63.44 -22.42
C SER A 899 -25.07 -62.07 -21.75
N GLY A 900 -25.97 -61.18 -22.14
CA GLY A 900 -26.17 -59.87 -21.52
C GLY A 900 -26.66 -60.03 -20.08
N GLY A 901 -27.93 -60.37 -19.91
CA GLY A 901 -28.48 -60.68 -18.59
C GLY A 901 -29.74 -59.88 -18.30
N ASP A 902 -29.81 -59.25 -17.14
CA ASP A 902 -30.85 -58.28 -16.80
C ASP A 902 -30.37 -56.86 -17.15
N GLY A 903 -31.09 -56.12 -17.99
CA GLY A 903 -30.76 -54.74 -18.38
C GLY A 903 -30.74 -54.54 -19.89
N ASP A 904 -30.48 -53.31 -20.35
CA ASP A 904 -30.46 -52.99 -21.78
C ASP A 904 -29.03 -53.14 -22.33
N ASP A 905 -28.70 -54.31 -22.89
CA ASP A 905 -27.30 -54.68 -23.18
C ASP A 905 -26.87 -54.40 -24.63
N ILE A 906 -25.56 -54.31 -24.86
CA ILE A 906 -24.94 -54.28 -26.19
C ILE A 906 -24.02 -55.48 -26.35
N LEU A 907 -24.34 -56.37 -27.29
CA LEU A 907 -23.58 -57.57 -27.57
C LEU A 907 -22.97 -57.51 -28.98
N ILE A 908 -21.66 -57.73 -29.06
CA ILE A 908 -20.86 -57.82 -30.29
C ILE A 908 -20.22 -59.20 -30.31
N GLY A 909 -20.67 -60.08 -31.21
CA GLY A 909 -20.10 -61.44 -31.33
C GLY A 909 -18.66 -61.41 -31.86
N GLY A 910 -18.38 -60.50 -32.79
CA GLY A 910 -17.07 -60.37 -33.42
C GLY A 910 -16.88 -61.33 -34.61
N ALA A 911 -15.64 -61.72 -34.84
CA ALA A 911 -15.26 -62.59 -35.95
C ALA A 911 -15.45 -64.05 -35.57
N GLY A 912 -16.60 -64.62 -35.93
CA GLY A 912 -16.91 -65.96 -35.50
C GLY A 912 -18.22 -66.51 -36.00
N ALA A 913 -18.65 -67.60 -35.37
CA ALA A 913 -20.01 -68.11 -35.54
C ALA A 913 -20.61 -68.23 -34.16
N ASP A 914 -21.03 -67.09 -33.63
CA ASP A 914 -21.16 -66.91 -32.19
C ASP A 914 -22.59 -67.24 -31.74
N THR A 915 -22.74 -67.34 -30.42
CA THR A 915 -24.02 -67.56 -29.76
C THR A 915 -24.28 -66.43 -28.79
N LEU A 916 -25.25 -65.58 -29.11
CA LEU A 916 -25.58 -64.38 -28.34
C LEU A 916 -26.95 -64.54 -27.68
N THR A 917 -27.06 -64.11 -26.43
CA THR A 917 -28.31 -64.10 -25.65
C THR A 917 -28.44 -62.73 -25.02
N GLY A 918 -29.49 -61.98 -25.35
CA GLY A 918 -29.69 -60.64 -24.79
C GLY A 918 -30.14 -60.72 -23.34
N GLY A 919 -31.15 -61.55 -23.06
CA GLY A 919 -31.75 -61.68 -21.75
C GLY A 919 -32.98 -60.79 -21.60
N ALA A 920 -33.04 -60.05 -20.51
CA ALA A 920 -34.17 -59.24 -20.10
C ALA A 920 -33.86 -57.75 -20.25
N GLY A 921 -34.34 -57.14 -21.32
CA GLY A 921 -34.26 -55.69 -21.51
C GLY A 921 -34.49 -55.34 -22.97
N ALA A 922 -34.02 -54.17 -23.38
CA ALA A 922 -34.00 -53.73 -24.77
C ALA A 922 -32.58 -53.79 -25.32
N ASP A 923 -32.21 -54.98 -25.82
CA ASP A 923 -30.83 -55.29 -26.17
C ASP A 923 -30.46 -54.90 -27.61
N ILE A 924 -29.19 -54.63 -27.85
CA ILE A 924 -28.63 -54.32 -29.16
C ILE A 924 -27.56 -55.34 -29.52
N PHE A 925 -27.84 -56.13 -30.56
CA PHE A 925 -26.84 -57.02 -31.17
C PHE A 925 -26.16 -56.27 -32.31
N ARG A 926 -24.91 -55.83 -32.09
CA ARG A 926 -24.15 -54.97 -32.99
C ARG A 926 -23.09 -55.73 -33.76
N TYR A 927 -22.88 -55.33 -35.02
CA TYR A 927 -21.86 -55.90 -35.90
C TYR A 927 -20.94 -54.80 -36.43
N ALA A 928 -19.62 -54.92 -36.26
CA ALA A 928 -18.67 -53.92 -36.77
C ALA A 928 -18.15 -54.25 -38.19
N ALA A 929 -17.43 -53.30 -38.78
CA ALA A 929 -16.84 -53.42 -40.11
C ALA A 929 -15.67 -54.44 -40.11
N GLY A 930 -15.98 -55.71 -40.31
CA GLY A 930 -15.01 -56.82 -40.25
C GLY A 930 -15.62 -58.09 -39.69
N ASP A 931 -16.61 -57.93 -38.82
CA ASP A 931 -17.35 -58.97 -38.08
C ASP A 931 -18.55 -59.50 -38.88
N ALA A 932 -18.57 -59.25 -40.19
CA ALA A 932 -19.72 -59.58 -41.02
C ALA A 932 -19.98 -61.09 -40.92
N PRO A 933 -21.20 -61.53 -40.53
CA PRO A 933 -21.54 -62.95 -40.40
C PRO A 933 -21.40 -63.65 -41.76
N ARG A 934 -20.21 -64.16 -42.09
CA ARG A 934 -19.88 -64.56 -43.46
C ARG A 934 -19.93 -66.07 -43.68
N ALA A 935 -21.06 -66.49 -44.26
CA ALA A 935 -21.17 -67.23 -45.53
C ALA A 935 -22.41 -68.12 -45.52
N VAL A 936 -23.36 -67.85 -46.42
CA VAL A 936 -24.48 -68.75 -46.68
C VAL A 936 -23.96 -70.08 -47.25
N GLY A 937 -24.22 -71.18 -46.53
CA GLY A 937 -23.91 -72.55 -46.97
C GLY A 937 -22.89 -73.31 -46.12
N THR A 938 -22.35 -72.72 -45.06
CA THR A 938 -21.57 -73.43 -44.02
C THR A 938 -22.51 -73.94 -42.91
N THR A 939 -22.05 -74.89 -42.10
CA THR A 939 -22.82 -75.39 -40.94
C THR A 939 -22.74 -74.46 -39.72
N ALA A 940 -21.96 -73.38 -39.79
CA ALA A 940 -21.70 -72.45 -38.70
C ALA A 940 -22.26 -71.07 -39.06
N ARG A 941 -23.04 -70.47 -38.16
CA ARG A 941 -23.70 -69.18 -38.35
C ARG A 941 -23.87 -68.50 -37.00
N GLU A 942 -23.91 -67.18 -37.03
CA GLU A 942 -24.29 -66.37 -35.88
C GLU A 942 -25.70 -66.73 -35.40
N THR A 943 -25.87 -66.93 -34.09
CA THR A 943 -27.15 -67.33 -33.49
C THR A 943 -27.49 -66.48 -32.28
N ILE A 944 -28.54 -65.67 -32.42
CA ILE A 944 -29.18 -64.99 -31.31
C ILE A 944 -30.28 -65.89 -30.75
N THR A 945 -30.21 -66.22 -29.46
CA THR A 945 -30.98 -67.32 -28.88
C THR A 945 -32.39 -66.94 -28.38
N ASP A 946 -32.63 -65.65 -28.12
CA ASP A 946 -33.84 -65.16 -27.45
C ASP A 946 -34.43 -63.86 -28.00
N PHE A 947 -34.01 -63.43 -29.20
CA PHE A 947 -34.39 -62.15 -29.81
C PHE A 947 -35.90 -61.81 -29.69
N ASN A 948 -36.19 -60.71 -29.01
CA ASN A 948 -37.50 -60.13 -28.79
C ASN A 948 -37.71 -58.86 -29.62
N ALA A 949 -38.36 -58.98 -30.78
CA ALA A 949 -38.61 -57.85 -31.69
C ALA A 949 -39.51 -56.71 -31.15
N LEU A 950 -39.99 -56.76 -29.91
CA LEU A 950 -40.64 -55.61 -29.29
C LEU A 950 -39.66 -54.69 -28.55
N LEU A 951 -38.50 -55.19 -28.17
CA LEU A 951 -37.51 -54.48 -27.34
C LEU A 951 -36.16 -54.42 -28.05
N ASP A 952 -35.70 -55.55 -28.55
CA ASP A 952 -34.35 -55.73 -29.08
C ASP A 952 -34.17 -55.17 -30.49
N LYS A 953 -32.92 -54.86 -30.82
CA LYS A 953 -32.50 -54.36 -32.12
C LYS A 953 -31.26 -55.06 -32.64
N LEU A 954 -31.18 -55.15 -33.96
CA LEU A 954 -29.96 -55.50 -34.69
C LEU A 954 -29.32 -54.22 -35.21
N ASP A 955 -28.06 -53.97 -34.86
CA ASP A 955 -27.31 -52.83 -35.37
C ASP A 955 -26.33 -53.30 -36.47
N LEU A 956 -26.72 -53.02 -37.71
CA LEU A 956 -25.96 -53.33 -38.93
C LEU A 956 -25.36 -52.06 -39.56
N SER A 957 -25.44 -50.91 -38.88
CA SER A 957 -25.05 -49.61 -39.44
C SER A 957 -23.57 -49.49 -39.79
N ALA A 958 -22.72 -50.33 -39.20
CA ALA A 958 -21.29 -50.39 -39.51
C ALA A 958 -20.94 -51.38 -40.64
N ILE A 959 -21.91 -52.11 -41.18
CA ILE A 959 -21.70 -52.99 -42.34
C ILE A 959 -22.05 -52.21 -43.62
N ASP A 960 -21.08 -52.08 -44.53
CA ASP A 960 -21.33 -51.52 -45.85
C ASP A 960 -22.28 -52.41 -46.66
N ALA A 961 -23.49 -51.90 -46.86
CA ALA A 961 -24.53 -52.59 -47.61
C ALA A 961 -24.21 -52.72 -49.10
N ASN A 962 -23.23 -51.98 -49.64
CA ASN A 962 -22.83 -52.08 -51.04
C ASN A 962 -21.33 -52.03 -51.23
N THR A 963 -20.71 -53.21 -51.11
CA THR A 963 -19.27 -53.42 -51.27
C THR A 963 -18.70 -53.03 -52.64
N LEU A 964 -19.55 -52.67 -53.63
CA LEU A 964 -19.15 -52.21 -54.96
C LEU A 964 -19.17 -50.69 -55.11
N ALA A 965 -19.70 -49.94 -54.13
CA ALA A 965 -19.73 -48.48 -54.11
C ALA A 965 -18.67 -47.92 -53.16
N ALA A 966 -18.23 -46.67 -53.41
CA ALA A 966 -17.31 -45.98 -52.49
C ALA A 966 -18.10 -45.30 -51.37
N GLY A 967 -17.72 -45.58 -50.13
CA GLY A 967 -18.34 -45.06 -48.90
C GLY A 967 -19.48 -45.94 -48.39
N ASP A 968 -19.70 -45.93 -47.08
CA ASP A 968 -20.64 -46.84 -46.41
C ASP A 968 -22.08 -46.60 -46.88
N GLN A 969 -22.69 -47.62 -47.47
CA GLN A 969 -24.09 -47.59 -47.87
C GLN A 969 -24.97 -48.29 -46.82
N GLY A 970 -26.20 -47.81 -46.62
CA GLY A 970 -27.16 -48.45 -45.72
C GLY A 970 -27.99 -49.53 -46.41
N PHE A 971 -28.47 -50.51 -45.64
CA PHE A 971 -29.32 -51.57 -46.18
C PHE A 971 -30.76 -51.11 -46.43
N THR A 972 -31.49 -51.87 -47.24
CA THR A 972 -32.93 -51.76 -47.44
C THR A 972 -33.62 -53.08 -47.14
N MET A 973 -34.53 -53.08 -46.17
CA MET A 973 -35.38 -54.23 -45.84
C MET A 973 -36.44 -54.46 -46.95
N ILE A 974 -36.44 -55.65 -47.57
CA ILE A 974 -37.42 -56.07 -48.60
C ILE A 974 -38.46 -57.07 -48.08
N GLY A 975 -38.50 -57.28 -46.75
CA GLY A 975 -39.41 -58.22 -46.09
C GLY A 975 -39.10 -59.67 -46.44
N THR A 976 -40.06 -60.38 -47.03
CA THR A 976 -39.93 -61.79 -47.44
C THR A 976 -39.74 -61.98 -48.95
N ALA A 977 -39.57 -60.90 -49.72
CA ALA A 977 -39.36 -60.97 -51.18
C ALA A 977 -37.96 -61.51 -51.53
N ALA A 978 -37.81 -62.18 -52.68
CA ALA A 978 -36.49 -62.59 -53.18
C ALA A 978 -35.66 -61.37 -53.62
N PHE A 979 -34.33 -61.45 -53.50
CA PHE A 979 -33.41 -60.39 -53.92
C PHE A 979 -33.61 -60.03 -55.41
N SER A 980 -33.74 -58.73 -55.70
CA SER A 980 -33.99 -58.23 -57.06
C SER A 980 -32.71 -58.13 -57.90
N GLY A 981 -31.54 -58.26 -57.28
CA GLY A 981 -30.22 -57.98 -57.86
C GLY A 981 -29.81 -56.52 -57.71
N VAL A 982 -30.33 -55.86 -56.66
CA VAL A 982 -29.88 -54.54 -56.21
C VAL A 982 -29.06 -54.82 -54.96
N ALA A 983 -27.84 -54.28 -54.87
CA ALA A 983 -27.00 -54.40 -53.68
C ALA A 983 -27.65 -53.72 -52.46
N GLY A 984 -27.33 -54.20 -51.26
CA GLY A 984 -27.80 -53.65 -49.99
C GLY A 984 -29.22 -54.08 -49.63
N GLN A 985 -29.66 -55.27 -50.04
CA GLN A 985 -30.98 -55.78 -49.69
C GLN A 985 -30.93 -56.72 -48.50
N LEU A 986 -31.81 -56.52 -47.51
CA LEU A 986 -32.03 -57.43 -46.39
C LEU A 986 -33.39 -58.11 -46.47
N ARG A 987 -33.43 -59.41 -46.19
CA ARG A 987 -34.65 -60.23 -46.22
C ARG A 987 -34.67 -61.15 -45.01
N TYR A 988 -35.83 -61.27 -44.36
CA TYR A 988 -36.04 -62.17 -43.23
C TYR A 988 -36.97 -63.32 -43.63
N VAL A 989 -36.52 -64.58 -43.47
CA VAL A 989 -37.30 -65.79 -43.79
C VAL A 989 -36.99 -66.90 -42.80
N SER A 990 -38.03 -67.51 -42.23
CA SER A 990 -37.92 -68.73 -41.41
C SER A 990 -36.95 -68.62 -40.22
N GLY A 991 -36.92 -67.47 -39.54
CA GLY A 991 -36.05 -67.24 -38.38
C GLY A 991 -34.62 -66.88 -38.74
N ILE A 992 -34.36 -66.48 -39.99
CA ILE A 992 -33.03 -66.14 -40.48
C ILE A 992 -33.10 -64.81 -41.22
N LEU A 993 -32.27 -63.85 -40.81
CA LEU A 993 -32.01 -62.61 -41.53
C LEU A 993 -30.85 -62.85 -42.50
N ILE A 994 -31.06 -62.55 -43.77
CA ILE A 994 -30.05 -62.68 -44.82
C ILE A 994 -29.91 -61.36 -45.59
N GLY A 995 -28.70 -61.03 -46.01
CA GLY A 995 -28.39 -59.80 -46.76
C GLY A 995 -27.58 -60.05 -48.02
N ASP A 996 -27.90 -59.34 -49.10
CA ASP A 996 -27.16 -59.31 -50.37
C ASP A 996 -26.50 -57.93 -50.52
N THR A 997 -25.17 -57.89 -50.40
CA THR A 997 -24.34 -56.67 -50.39
C THR A 997 -23.69 -56.37 -51.75
N ASN A 998 -23.75 -57.29 -52.71
CA ASN A 998 -23.06 -57.16 -54.00
C ASN A 998 -24.02 -57.19 -55.20
N GLY A 999 -25.30 -57.52 -54.98
CA GLY A 999 -26.36 -57.53 -55.97
C GLY A 999 -26.41 -58.77 -56.87
N ASP A 1000 -25.69 -59.85 -56.54
CA ASP A 1000 -25.68 -61.10 -57.33
C ASP A 1000 -26.88 -62.03 -57.05
N ARG A 1001 -27.76 -61.64 -56.11
CA ARG A 1001 -28.94 -62.39 -55.62
C ARG A 1001 -28.61 -63.59 -54.73
N VAL A 1002 -27.37 -63.69 -54.26
CA VAL A 1002 -26.92 -64.62 -53.24
C VAL A 1002 -26.75 -63.82 -51.95
N ALA A 1003 -27.04 -64.44 -50.80
CA ALA A 1003 -26.83 -63.75 -49.54
C ALA A 1003 -25.35 -63.83 -49.13
N ASP A 1004 -24.81 -62.67 -48.78
CA ASP A 1004 -23.46 -62.44 -48.29
C ASP A 1004 -23.36 -62.51 -46.76
N LEU A 1005 -24.47 -62.30 -46.05
CA LEU A 1005 -24.57 -62.42 -44.59
C LEU A 1005 -25.78 -63.26 -44.14
N GLU A 1006 -25.63 -63.97 -43.01
CA GLU A 1006 -26.68 -64.82 -42.41
C GLU A 1006 -26.66 -64.76 -40.87
N ILE A 1007 -27.77 -64.32 -40.26
CA ILE A 1007 -27.97 -64.29 -38.80
C ILE A 1007 -29.21 -65.11 -38.46
N ARG A 1008 -29.07 -66.07 -37.53
CA ARG A 1008 -30.19 -66.85 -37.02
C ARG A 1008 -30.79 -66.19 -35.79
N LEU A 1009 -32.11 -65.96 -35.82
CA LEU A 1009 -32.89 -65.45 -34.71
C LEU A 1009 -33.80 -66.56 -34.20
N LEU A 1010 -33.56 -67.04 -33.00
CA LEU A 1010 -34.49 -67.89 -32.27
C LEU A 1010 -35.53 -66.99 -31.55
N GLY A 1011 -36.72 -67.51 -31.24
CA GLY A 1011 -37.84 -66.71 -30.66
C GLY A 1011 -38.99 -66.36 -31.60
N THR A 1012 -38.87 -66.63 -32.92
CA THR A 1012 -39.90 -66.37 -33.96
C THR A 1012 -40.46 -64.93 -34.03
N PRO A 1013 -39.61 -63.89 -34.13
CA PRO A 1013 -40.08 -62.51 -34.29
C PRO A 1013 -40.66 -62.24 -35.69
N ALA A 1014 -41.63 -61.33 -35.79
CA ALA A 1014 -42.02 -60.68 -37.04
C ALA A 1014 -41.15 -59.43 -37.24
N LEU A 1015 -39.98 -59.61 -37.86
CA LEU A 1015 -38.98 -58.56 -38.00
C LEU A 1015 -39.36 -57.55 -39.09
N ASP A 1016 -39.31 -56.26 -38.77
CA ASP A 1016 -39.48 -55.16 -39.73
C ASP A 1016 -38.32 -54.15 -39.67
N SER A 1017 -38.41 -53.06 -40.43
CA SER A 1017 -37.34 -52.05 -40.52
C SER A 1017 -37.09 -51.28 -39.22
N SER A 1018 -37.98 -51.32 -38.23
CA SER A 1018 -37.79 -50.65 -36.94
C SER A 1018 -36.92 -51.44 -35.96
N ASN A 1019 -36.76 -52.75 -36.20
CA ASN A 1019 -35.92 -53.65 -35.42
C ASN A 1019 -34.45 -53.65 -35.87
N VAL A 1020 -34.13 -52.93 -36.94
CA VAL A 1020 -32.79 -52.91 -37.51
C VAL A 1020 -32.31 -51.47 -37.63
N ILE A 1021 -31.16 -51.19 -37.04
CA ILE A 1021 -30.43 -49.92 -37.20
C ILE A 1021 -29.54 -50.09 -38.44
N LEU A 1022 -29.72 -49.21 -39.42
CA LEU A 1022 -29.22 -49.34 -40.80
C LEU A 1022 -28.43 -48.13 -41.27
#